data_AF-A0A1W6MX44-F1
#
_entry.id   AF-A0A1W6MX44-F1
#
_cell.length_a   1.000
_cell.length_b   1.000
_cell.length_c   1.000
_cell.angle_alpha   90.00
_cell.angle_beta   90.00
_cell.angle_gamma   90.00
#
_symmetry.space_group_name_H-M   'P 1'
#
loop_
_entity.id
_entity.type
_entity.pdbx_description
1 polymer ?
#
loop_
_entity_poly.entity_id
_entity_poly.type
_entity_poly.pdbx_seq_one_letter_code
_entity_poly.pdbx_strand_id
1 'polypeptide(L)'
;MSFPYIGAINLIPATGEFTYDTVAYSGQQPGGAMAPINTYHAPGGTKTDVEFALDQLQATLPNCASVAVVVQWIANSLDAASCKIYPSSTFIGGAFEPTAGGADSWRVSDVTIATAGLMPISRPDGVHAAYGGTPSDQSIVRCIQAIKARGLNVALYLFLGVDLPGKPWRAGVTYAPDVSSAASSAVASFLGSATPAMFTRDATNLTVHYSGSVLDFTYRRFVLHYAHLAVLAGGVSLFAMGSELGGLEAIRGSSWTPAGTSDANGHAVWDYPFVAGLIALANDCRAIFDAAGLAKNLATRENLIVYSPDWTQWMGAQHSGAGVSGIWPHLDSLYASSNIDLVSFDNYMPLADWTTGDGGLDAQNWRAPAPSSWPVAAPATRGIALASSPDIDTLAYLQANIEGGEKFDYFYTSYAVAQTLDPNGTLQWVSAPQGDRLTQSRSVYYAGQQLFAFKQIRWWWNNAHSAVYDNGDGQGTVPRGPQTQWTPQSKSVCFLEYGFPTVDKCVNQPNRFFDPSASSGGAPFWSIWNAADKAPLVDNRLALLAHQAFYSYWSANNETSGGGVKMIATDLMFAWCWDARPLPEFPLRMDIWGDAGNWRYGHWLNGKLPALPTPTPSPPPSYGPFASFPSLLGLGWSTKVTPKFSTATLERASGKSARRMHMRWPLYEVELIYDFLRSDSVNQELQQIMGFFETMQGQTQPFWLQPPGLAALQSQLVGVGDGVTTSFQMQRTTGAFTEPLAGVASVSAVRVNGSPLPAGGWTLSAGYQPVLTLSAPPASGAPVAVDGVALWLCRFAEDALVLEQFAYQLFELKSVKLITVKL
;
A
#
# COMPACT_ATOMS: atom_id res chain seq x y z
N MET A 1 11.65 12.97 3.83
CA MET A 1 10.70 14.08 3.67
C MET A 1 9.34 13.48 3.93
N SER A 2 8.47 14.10 4.72
CA SER A 2 7.08 13.66 4.82
C SER A 2 6.37 13.87 3.48
N PHE A 3 5.36 13.05 3.18
CA PHE A 3 4.53 13.25 1.98
C PHE A 3 3.18 13.87 2.42
N PRO A 4 2.99 15.19 2.28
CA PRO A 4 1.89 15.92 2.91
C PRO A 4 0.56 15.86 2.12
N TYR A 5 0.50 15.09 1.03
CA TYR A 5 -0.61 15.12 0.06
C TYR A 5 -1.60 13.97 0.23
N ILE A 6 -1.66 13.37 1.43
CA ILE A 6 -2.61 12.31 1.78
C ILE A 6 -3.30 12.74 3.08
N GLY A 7 -4.58 13.08 2.98
CA GLY A 7 -5.42 13.50 4.12
C GLY A 7 -6.16 12.34 4.79
N ALA A 8 -6.48 11.29 4.02
CA ALA A 8 -7.08 10.07 4.54
C ALA A 8 -6.55 8.84 3.79
N ILE A 9 -6.60 7.66 4.40
CA ILE A 9 -6.02 6.44 3.83
C ILE A 9 -6.79 5.17 4.24
N ASN A 10 -6.88 4.20 3.33
CA ASN A 10 -7.45 2.88 3.64
C ASN A 10 -6.42 1.99 4.34
N LEU A 11 -6.80 1.37 5.45
CA LEU A 11 -6.00 0.38 6.19
C LEU A 11 -6.42 -1.04 5.79
N ILE A 12 -5.56 -1.73 5.07
CA ILE A 12 -5.75 -3.10 4.55
C ILE A 12 -4.88 -4.09 5.35
N PRO A 13 -4.95 -5.43 5.19
CA PRO A 13 -5.40 -6.23 4.04
C PRO A 13 -6.90 -6.61 4.02
N ALA A 14 -7.72 -6.06 4.93
CA ALA A 14 -9.13 -6.43 5.17
C ALA A 14 -9.37 -7.85 5.71
N THR A 15 -8.31 -8.65 5.82
CA THR A 15 -8.31 -10.06 6.16
C THR A 15 -7.18 -10.43 7.13
N GLY A 16 -7.17 -11.68 7.59
CA GLY A 16 -6.40 -12.25 8.69
C GLY A 16 -7.09 -12.07 10.05
N GLU A 17 -7.17 -13.18 10.79
CA GLU A 17 -8.02 -13.38 11.96
C GLU A 17 -7.78 -12.35 13.07
N PHE A 18 -6.53 -11.95 13.25
CA PHE A 18 -6.10 -11.00 14.29
C PHE A 18 -5.17 -9.91 13.73
N THR A 19 -5.16 -9.69 12.41
CA THR A 19 -4.25 -8.73 11.74
C THR A 19 -4.40 -7.31 12.29
N TYR A 20 -5.61 -6.92 12.66
CA TYR A 20 -5.91 -5.60 13.22
C TYR A 20 -5.92 -5.55 14.76
N ASP A 21 -5.63 -6.66 15.43
CA ASP A 21 -5.75 -6.73 16.88
C ASP A 21 -4.53 -6.11 17.55
N THR A 22 -4.76 -5.38 18.63
CA THR A 22 -3.71 -4.80 19.48
C THR A 22 -3.26 -5.75 20.59
N VAL A 23 -3.87 -6.92 20.69
CA VAL A 23 -3.42 -8.03 21.54
C VAL A 23 -2.61 -9.00 20.70
N ALA A 24 -1.48 -9.46 21.23
CA ALA A 24 -0.64 -10.45 20.58
C ALA A 24 -1.28 -11.85 20.64
N TYR A 25 -1.31 -12.54 19.51
CA TYR A 25 -1.80 -13.91 19.39
C TYR A 25 -0.76 -14.84 18.76
N SER A 26 -0.83 -16.10 19.18
CA SER A 26 -0.35 -17.23 18.42
C SER A 26 -1.52 -18.04 17.86
N GLY A 27 -1.29 -18.70 16.72
CA GLY A 27 -2.25 -19.57 16.05
C GLY A 27 -1.59 -20.86 15.58
N GLN A 28 -2.39 -21.90 15.48
CA GLN A 28 -2.00 -23.22 15.01
C GLN A 28 -3.02 -23.70 13.96
N GLN A 29 -2.60 -23.84 12.70
CA GLN A 29 -3.43 -24.50 11.68
C GLN A 29 -3.53 -26.01 11.98
N PRO A 30 -4.53 -26.75 11.45
CA PRO A 30 -4.68 -28.18 11.68
C PRO A 30 -3.37 -28.95 11.40
N GLY A 31 -2.84 -29.64 12.40
CA GLY A 31 -1.59 -30.40 12.30
C GLY A 31 -0.30 -29.57 12.27
N GLY A 32 -0.37 -28.24 12.36
CA GLY A 32 0.77 -27.34 12.44
C GLY A 32 1.29 -27.14 13.86
N ALA A 33 2.29 -26.27 14.03
CA ALA A 33 2.74 -25.80 15.34
C ALA A 33 2.07 -24.45 15.70
N MET A 34 1.97 -24.16 17.00
CA MET A 34 1.55 -22.84 17.48
C MET A 34 2.64 -21.82 17.16
N ALA A 35 2.29 -20.74 16.43
CA ALA A 35 3.22 -19.71 15.99
C ALA A 35 2.59 -18.31 16.07
N PRO A 36 3.38 -17.24 16.20
CA PRO A 36 2.85 -15.87 16.17
C PRO A 36 2.08 -15.58 14.89
N ILE A 37 0.97 -14.82 15.00
CA ILE A 37 0.11 -14.47 13.84
C ILE A 37 -0.13 -12.97 13.63
N ASN A 38 0.25 -12.12 14.58
CA ASN A 38 0.15 -10.66 14.46
C ASN A 38 1.26 -9.90 15.21
N THR A 39 2.41 -10.56 15.41
CA THR A 39 3.64 -9.97 15.97
C THR A 39 4.85 -10.37 15.14
N TYR A 40 4.72 -10.43 13.82
CA TYR A 40 5.81 -10.81 12.94
C TYR A 40 6.96 -9.80 12.95
N HIS A 41 6.67 -8.52 13.19
CA HIS A 41 7.69 -7.46 13.26
C HIS A 41 8.54 -7.52 14.52
N ALA A 42 7.95 -7.96 15.63
CA ALA A 42 8.64 -8.15 16.89
C ALA A 42 8.17 -9.45 17.56
N PRO A 43 8.63 -10.63 17.07
CA PRO A 43 8.22 -11.90 17.61
C PRO A 43 8.50 -12.01 19.11
N GLY A 44 7.50 -12.42 19.90
CA GLY A 44 7.58 -12.49 21.37
C GLY A 44 7.42 -11.15 22.08
N GLY A 45 7.23 -10.04 21.34
CA GLY A 45 6.85 -8.75 21.90
C GLY A 45 5.36 -8.65 22.24
N THR A 46 4.99 -7.62 23.00
CA THR A 46 3.58 -7.30 23.32
C THR A 46 2.95 -6.30 22.35
N LYS A 47 3.77 -5.58 21.58
CA LYS A 47 3.31 -4.64 20.57
C LYS A 47 3.06 -5.38 19.26
N THR A 48 1.88 -5.17 18.71
CA THR A 48 1.38 -5.90 17.55
C THR A 48 1.76 -5.24 16.23
N ASP A 49 1.67 -6.01 15.15
CA ASP A 49 1.97 -5.59 13.79
C ASP A 49 1.16 -4.34 13.38
N VAL A 50 -0.15 -4.30 13.68
CA VAL A 50 -0.99 -3.14 13.41
C VAL A 50 -0.53 -1.89 14.15
N GLU A 51 -0.05 -2.02 15.38
CA GLU A 51 0.44 -0.87 16.14
C GLU A 51 1.74 -0.32 15.53
N PHE A 52 2.65 -1.18 15.09
CA PHE A 52 3.82 -0.74 14.33
C PHE A 52 3.43 -0.08 13.00
N ALA A 53 2.46 -0.66 12.28
CA ALA A 53 2.00 -0.11 11.01
C ALA A 53 1.34 1.27 11.17
N LEU A 54 0.53 1.47 12.21
CA LEU A 54 -0.11 2.76 12.52
C LEU A 54 0.93 3.82 12.94
N ASP A 55 1.94 3.43 13.71
CA ASP A 55 3.03 4.36 14.07
C ASP A 55 3.84 4.78 12.84
N GLN A 56 4.12 3.83 11.93
CA GLN A 56 4.76 4.12 10.64
C GLN A 56 3.90 5.02 9.76
N LEU A 57 2.57 4.82 9.75
CA LEU A 57 1.62 5.65 9.03
C LEU A 57 1.71 7.10 9.49
N GLN A 58 1.59 7.35 10.81
CA GLN A 58 1.63 8.72 11.36
C GLN A 58 3.00 9.39 11.13
N ALA A 59 4.09 8.62 11.21
CA ALA A 59 5.42 9.14 10.93
C ALA A 59 5.61 9.52 9.44
N THR A 60 4.99 8.77 8.53
CA THR A 60 5.19 8.93 7.08
C THR A 60 4.23 9.94 6.45
N LEU A 61 2.99 9.98 6.94
CA LEU A 61 1.88 10.80 6.44
C LEU A 61 1.36 11.74 7.55
N PRO A 62 2.11 12.80 7.90
CA PRO A 62 1.76 13.66 9.04
C PRO A 62 0.47 14.47 8.85
N ASN A 63 -0.04 14.57 7.62
CA ASN A 63 -1.31 15.23 7.31
C ASN A 63 -2.48 14.26 7.26
N CYS A 64 -2.24 12.96 7.43
CA CYS A 64 -3.31 11.97 7.45
C CYS A 64 -4.10 12.13 8.75
N ALA A 65 -5.37 12.51 8.62
CA ALA A 65 -6.29 12.73 9.73
C ALA A 65 -7.35 11.63 9.85
N SER A 66 -7.57 10.85 8.79
CA SER A 66 -8.62 9.81 8.75
C SER A 66 -8.08 8.48 8.23
N VAL A 67 -8.45 7.38 8.88
CA VAL A 67 -8.09 6.01 8.48
C VAL A 67 -9.35 5.19 8.27
N ALA A 68 -9.50 4.54 7.11
CA ALA A 68 -10.59 3.61 6.85
C ALA A 68 -10.15 2.17 7.12
N VAL A 69 -10.62 1.56 8.20
CA VAL A 69 -10.41 0.14 8.48
C VAL A 69 -11.27 -0.66 7.51
N VAL A 70 -10.62 -1.31 6.54
CA VAL A 70 -11.31 -2.18 5.59
C VAL A 70 -11.54 -3.53 6.25
N VAL A 71 -12.72 -4.12 6.09
CA VAL A 71 -13.01 -5.45 6.61
C VAL A 71 -13.84 -6.26 5.63
N GLN A 72 -13.45 -7.50 5.42
CA GLN A 72 -14.00 -8.33 4.36
C GLN A 72 -14.74 -9.57 4.88
N TRP A 73 -15.95 -9.80 4.37
CA TRP A 73 -16.57 -11.14 4.30
C TRP A 73 -16.45 -11.70 2.88
N ILE A 74 -16.63 -13.01 2.74
CA ILE A 74 -16.40 -13.74 1.49
C ILE A 74 -17.74 -14.09 0.85
N ALA A 75 -17.87 -13.81 -0.45
CA ALA A 75 -18.94 -14.28 -1.31
C ALA A 75 -18.51 -15.57 -2.03
N ASN A 76 -19.41 -16.54 -2.20
CA ASN A 76 -19.13 -17.81 -2.88
C ASN A 76 -19.73 -17.93 -4.30
N SER A 77 -20.41 -16.90 -4.81
CA SER A 77 -21.10 -16.96 -6.10
C SER A 77 -21.22 -15.57 -6.71
N LEU A 78 -21.28 -15.53 -8.05
CA LEU A 78 -21.68 -14.33 -8.81
C LEU A 78 -23.19 -14.29 -9.10
N ASP A 79 -23.94 -15.35 -8.76
CA ASP A 79 -25.39 -15.38 -8.88
C ASP A 79 -26.04 -14.90 -7.57
N ALA A 80 -26.68 -13.74 -7.60
CA ALA A 80 -27.32 -13.12 -6.45
C ALA A 80 -28.35 -14.04 -5.77
N ALA A 81 -29.03 -14.92 -6.51
CA ALA A 81 -30.05 -15.80 -5.95
C ALA A 81 -29.48 -16.89 -5.02
N SER A 82 -28.22 -17.26 -5.22
CA SER A 82 -27.54 -18.35 -4.50
C SER A 82 -26.28 -17.91 -3.76
N CYS A 83 -25.88 -16.65 -3.90
CA CYS A 83 -24.70 -16.08 -3.28
C CYS A 83 -24.85 -15.99 -1.76
N LYS A 84 -23.88 -16.57 -1.06
CA LYS A 84 -23.73 -16.52 0.39
C LYS A 84 -22.57 -15.63 0.75
N ILE A 85 -22.75 -14.81 1.77
CA ILE A 85 -21.74 -13.88 2.30
C ILE A 85 -21.41 -14.31 3.73
N TYR A 86 -20.19 -14.77 3.95
CA TYR A 86 -19.82 -15.46 5.17
C TYR A 86 -18.44 -15.01 5.69
N PRO A 87 -18.26 -14.95 7.02
CA PRO A 87 -16.93 -14.91 7.59
C PRO A 87 -16.32 -16.31 7.54
N SER A 88 -14.99 -16.40 7.45
CA SER A 88 -14.29 -17.69 7.50
C SER A 88 -12.89 -17.53 8.07
N SER A 89 -12.20 -18.64 8.29
CA SER A 89 -10.84 -18.67 8.83
C SER A 89 -9.98 -19.66 8.06
N THR A 90 -8.69 -19.34 7.97
CA THR A 90 -7.65 -20.26 7.46
C THR A 90 -7.23 -21.31 8.49
N PHE A 91 -7.74 -21.22 9.73
CA PHE A 91 -7.44 -22.07 10.88
C PHE A 91 -8.61 -22.99 11.30
N ILE A 92 -9.56 -23.28 10.40
CA ILE A 92 -10.65 -24.24 10.70
C ILE A 92 -10.05 -25.59 11.13
N GLY A 93 -10.40 -26.07 12.33
CA GLY A 93 -9.81 -27.26 12.95
C GLY A 93 -8.47 -27.04 13.67
N GLY A 94 -8.05 -25.78 13.81
CA GLY A 94 -6.85 -25.34 14.50
C GLY A 94 -7.13 -24.79 15.90
N ALA A 95 -6.24 -23.91 16.37
CA ALA A 95 -6.35 -23.25 17.67
C ALA A 95 -5.72 -21.84 17.65
N PHE A 96 -6.10 -21.01 18.63
CA PHE A 96 -5.53 -19.69 18.89
C PHE A 96 -5.26 -19.53 20.37
N GLU A 97 -4.22 -18.75 20.70
CA GLU A 97 -3.85 -18.44 22.08
C GLU A 97 -3.38 -16.98 22.19
N PRO A 98 -4.01 -16.14 23.04
CA PRO A 98 -3.51 -14.81 23.34
C PRO A 98 -2.27 -14.88 24.24
N THR A 99 -1.24 -14.12 23.92
CA THR A 99 0.03 -14.10 24.71
C THR A 99 -0.19 -13.65 26.16
N ALA A 100 -1.21 -12.83 26.42
CA ALA A 100 -1.56 -12.36 27.76
C ALA A 100 -2.25 -13.43 28.65
N GLY A 101 -2.58 -14.60 28.09
CA GLY A 101 -3.41 -15.61 28.74
C GLY A 101 -4.89 -15.21 28.82
N GLY A 102 -5.75 -16.19 29.09
CA GLY A 102 -7.21 -16.00 29.20
C GLY A 102 -8.00 -16.49 27.99
N ALA A 103 -9.31 -16.23 27.99
CA ALA A 103 -10.20 -16.66 26.93
C ALA A 103 -10.30 -15.59 25.84
N ASP A 104 -9.51 -15.73 24.78
CA ASP A 104 -9.77 -15.03 23.54
C ASP A 104 -9.53 -15.96 22.35
N SER A 105 -10.54 -16.06 21.49
CA SER A 105 -10.61 -16.99 20.37
C SER A 105 -11.29 -16.30 19.20
N TRP A 106 -10.93 -16.68 17.99
CA TRP A 106 -11.51 -16.11 16.78
C TRP A 106 -13.04 -16.29 16.78
N ARG A 107 -13.76 -15.17 16.74
CA ARG A 107 -15.22 -15.12 16.65
C ARG A 107 -15.64 -13.96 15.75
N VAL A 108 -16.59 -14.22 14.87
CA VAL A 108 -17.22 -13.21 14.01
C VAL A 108 -18.72 -13.47 13.95
N SER A 109 -19.53 -12.63 14.59
CA SER A 109 -21.00 -12.79 14.59
C SER A 109 -21.45 -14.20 15.01
N ASP A 110 -20.89 -14.71 16.11
CA ASP A 110 -21.04 -16.09 16.64
C ASP A 110 -20.44 -17.23 15.82
N VAL A 111 -19.86 -16.94 14.66
CA VAL A 111 -19.08 -17.91 13.91
C VAL A 111 -17.72 -18.07 14.58
N THR A 112 -17.32 -19.31 14.85
CA THR A 112 -16.00 -19.70 15.39
C THR A 112 -15.41 -20.78 14.51
N ILE A 113 -14.12 -21.12 14.69
CA ILE A 113 -13.48 -22.22 13.96
C ILE A 113 -14.08 -23.61 14.25
N ALA A 114 -14.90 -23.72 15.31
CA ALA A 114 -15.63 -24.93 15.71
C ALA A 114 -17.09 -24.94 15.22
N THR A 115 -17.56 -23.89 14.55
CA THR A 115 -18.95 -23.82 14.06
C THR A 115 -19.21 -24.91 13.02
N ALA A 116 -20.15 -25.80 13.32
CA ALA A 116 -20.58 -26.83 12.39
C ALA A 116 -21.19 -26.20 11.12
N GLY A 117 -20.69 -26.61 9.95
CA GLY A 117 -21.15 -26.06 8.66
C GLY A 117 -20.49 -24.75 8.24
N LEU A 118 -19.45 -24.30 8.94
CA LEU A 118 -18.62 -23.17 8.49
C LEU A 118 -18.02 -23.47 7.10
N MET A 119 -18.18 -22.53 6.18
CA MET A 119 -17.65 -22.64 4.82
C MET A 119 -16.16 -22.33 4.81
N PRO A 120 -15.28 -23.22 4.30
CA PRO A 120 -13.85 -22.97 4.22
C PRO A 120 -13.51 -22.01 3.09
N ILE A 121 -12.40 -21.29 3.24
CA ILE A 121 -11.78 -20.52 2.17
C ILE A 121 -11.09 -21.49 1.20
N SER A 122 -11.28 -21.30 -0.11
CA SER A 122 -10.67 -22.15 -1.13
C SER A 122 -9.14 -22.06 -1.11
N ARG A 123 -8.48 -23.14 -1.57
CA ARG A 123 -7.03 -23.21 -1.76
C ARG A 123 -6.74 -23.58 -3.22
N PRO A 124 -6.68 -22.60 -4.14
CA PRO A 124 -6.60 -22.88 -5.58
C PRO A 124 -5.38 -23.69 -6.01
N ASP A 125 -4.25 -23.56 -5.30
CA ASP A 125 -3.01 -24.32 -5.52
C ASP A 125 -2.86 -25.51 -4.56
N GLY A 126 -3.90 -25.81 -3.76
CA GLY A 126 -3.91 -26.83 -2.73
C GLY A 126 -3.12 -26.48 -1.45
N VAL A 127 -2.42 -25.34 -1.42
CA VAL A 127 -1.50 -24.96 -0.33
C VAL A 127 -1.93 -23.64 0.31
N HIS A 128 -2.04 -22.56 -0.46
CA HIS A 128 -2.34 -21.23 0.03
C HIS A 128 -3.84 -20.94 -0.08
N ALA A 129 -4.40 -20.32 0.96
CA ALA A 129 -5.78 -19.85 0.91
C ALA A 129 -5.92 -18.70 -0.10
N ALA A 130 -7.03 -18.68 -0.84
CA ALA A 130 -7.32 -17.62 -1.81
C ALA A 130 -7.40 -16.24 -1.15
N TYR A 131 -7.85 -16.20 0.11
CA TYR A 131 -7.95 -15.03 0.98
C TYR A 131 -7.45 -15.37 2.40
N GLY A 132 -7.06 -14.36 3.17
CA GLY A 132 -6.91 -14.49 4.62
C GLY A 132 -8.27 -14.68 5.32
N GLY A 133 -8.26 -15.10 6.59
CA GLY A 133 -9.48 -15.21 7.39
C GLY A 133 -10.16 -13.86 7.61
N THR A 134 -11.42 -13.85 8.01
CA THR A 134 -12.09 -12.60 8.42
C THR A 134 -11.51 -12.13 9.76
N PRO A 135 -11.19 -10.84 9.96
CA PRO A 135 -10.75 -10.34 11.27
C PRO A 135 -11.81 -10.59 12.35
N SER A 136 -11.39 -10.94 13.57
CA SER A 136 -12.29 -11.16 14.70
C SER A 136 -13.03 -9.88 15.10
N ASP A 137 -14.17 -10.04 15.77
CA ASP A 137 -14.95 -8.92 16.33
C ASP A 137 -14.07 -8.03 17.25
N GLN A 138 -13.31 -8.68 18.13
CA GLN A 138 -12.41 -8.03 19.09
C GLN A 138 -11.33 -7.21 18.39
N SER A 139 -10.72 -7.79 17.34
CA SER A 139 -9.68 -7.18 16.52
C SER A 139 -10.18 -5.87 15.89
N ILE A 140 -11.40 -5.88 15.34
CA ILE A 140 -12.00 -4.69 14.74
C ILE A 140 -12.30 -3.61 15.78
N VAL A 141 -12.91 -3.98 16.91
CA VAL A 141 -13.23 -3.01 17.98
C VAL A 141 -11.96 -2.37 18.53
N ARG A 142 -10.94 -3.16 18.85
CA ARG A 142 -9.65 -2.66 19.38
C ARG A 142 -8.90 -1.81 18.35
N CYS A 143 -8.91 -2.19 17.06
CA CYS A 143 -8.32 -1.37 16.00
C CYS A 143 -8.95 0.01 15.90
N ILE A 144 -10.28 0.08 15.89
CA ILE A 144 -11.02 1.35 15.85
C ILE A 144 -10.66 2.22 17.07
N GLN A 145 -10.62 1.62 18.26
CA GLN A 145 -10.21 2.31 19.49
C GLN A 145 -8.75 2.78 19.43
N ALA A 146 -7.84 1.98 18.89
CA ALA A 146 -6.43 2.30 18.75
C ALA A 146 -6.15 3.43 17.74
N ILE A 147 -6.94 3.52 16.68
CA ILE A 147 -6.88 4.65 15.73
C ILE A 147 -7.40 5.92 16.41
N LYS A 148 -8.53 5.86 17.12
CA LYS A 148 -9.09 7.00 17.88
C LYS A 148 -8.15 7.49 18.97
N ALA A 149 -7.49 6.58 19.69
CA ALA A 149 -6.50 6.91 20.72
C ALA A 149 -5.29 7.68 20.18
N ARG A 150 -5.00 7.53 18.87
CA ARG A 150 -3.96 8.30 18.15
C ARG A 150 -4.44 9.67 17.66
N GLY A 151 -5.69 10.05 17.95
CA GLY A 151 -6.29 11.32 17.51
C GLY A 151 -6.74 11.33 16.04
N LEU A 152 -6.86 10.16 15.42
CA LEU A 152 -7.29 10.01 14.03
C LEU A 152 -8.80 9.72 13.96
N ASN A 153 -9.47 10.27 12.95
CA ASN A 153 -10.80 9.85 12.56
C ASN A 153 -10.74 8.43 12.00
N VAL A 154 -11.79 7.64 12.25
CA VAL A 154 -11.83 6.24 11.82
C VAL A 154 -13.09 5.93 11.04
N ALA A 155 -12.94 5.56 9.78
CA ALA A 155 -14.01 4.97 9.00
C ALA A 155 -13.99 3.45 9.16
N LEU A 156 -15.16 2.82 9.19
CA LEU A 156 -15.30 1.37 9.06
C LEU A 156 -15.86 1.08 7.68
N TYR A 157 -15.08 0.36 6.87
CA TYR A 157 -15.35 0.12 5.46
C TYR A 157 -15.57 -1.36 5.19
N LEU A 158 -16.83 -1.72 4.94
CA LEU A 158 -17.23 -3.09 4.63
C LEU A 158 -16.96 -3.43 3.16
N PHE A 159 -16.28 -4.56 2.94
CA PHE A 159 -15.83 -5.03 1.63
C PHE A 159 -16.26 -6.50 1.40
N LEU A 160 -16.39 -6.91 0.14
CA LEU A 160 -16.66 -8.30 -0.24
C LEU A 160 -15.56 -8.84 -1.17
N GLY A 161 -14.93 -9.95 -0.78
CA GLY A 161 -14.12 -10.76 -1.69
C GLY A 161 -14.97 -11.86 -2.30
N VAL A 162 -14.62 -12.34 -3.50
CA VAL A 162 -15.35 -13.43 -4.16
C VAL A 162 -14.44 -14.64 -4.32
N ASP A 163 -14.72 -15.69 -3.54
CA ASP A 163 -13.93 -16.91 -3.51
C ASP A 163 -14.37 -17.89 -4.60
N LEU A 164 -13.93 -17.56 -5.82
CA LEU A 164 -14.08 -18.35 -7.04
C LEU A 164 -12.75 -18.36 -7.82
N PRO A 165 -12.55 -19.33 -8.73
CA PRO A 165 -11.39 -19.34 -9.61
C PRO A 165 -11.18 -17.99 -10.30
N GLY A 166 -9.95 -17.47 -10.22
CA GLY A 166 -9.59 -16.17 -10.78
C GLY A 166 -10.00 -14.96 -9.93
N LYS A 167 -10.51 -15.14 -8.70
CA LYS A 167 -10.86 -14.04 -7.76
C LYS A 167 -11.68 -12.94 -8.45
N PRO A 168 -12.84 -13.28 -9.06
CA PRO A 168 -13.61 -12.32 -9.84
C PRO A 168 -14.02 -11.13 -8.98
N TRP A 169 -14.15 -9.97 -9.62
CA TRP A 169 -14.53 -8.74 -8.95
C TRP A 169 -15.99 -8.78 -8.47
N ARG A 170 -16.26 -8.22 -7.30
CA ARG A 170 -17.57 -8.25 -6.62
C ARG A 170 -18.70 -7.56 -7.39
N ALA A 171 -18.40 -6.60 -8.26
CA ALA A 171 -19.43 -6.02 -9.12
C ALA A 171 -19.99 -7.03 -10.15
N GLY A 172 -19.34 -8.18 -10.33
CA GLY A 172 -19.87 -9.29 -11.13
C GLY A 172 -21.02 -10.05 -10.47
N VAL A 173 -21.30 -9.84 -9.18
CA VAL A 173 -22.47 -10.43 -8.52
C VAL A 173 -23.73 -9.80 -9.12
N THR A 174 -24.57 -10.60 -9.76
CA THR A 174 -25.76 -10.12 -10.49
C THR A 174 -26.80 -11.23 -10.66
N TYR A 175 -27.87 -10.97 -11.42
CA TYR A 175 -28.89 -11.95 -11.78
C TYR A 175 -29.38 -11.76 -13.22
N ALA A 176 -29.36 -12.83 -14.02
CA ALA A 176 -29.55 -12.75 -15.48
C ALA A 176 -31.02 -12.67 -15.96
N PRO A 177 -32.03 -13.27 -15.29
CA PRO A 177 -33.44 -13.00 -15.57
C PRO A 177 -33.87 -11.60 -15.07
N ASP A 178 -33.23 -10.55 -15.61
CA ASP A 178 -33.46 -9.15 -15.27
C ASP A 178 -34.86 -8.66 -15.70
N VAL A 179 -35.34 -7.56 -15.11
CA VAL A 179 -36.70 -7.00 -15.33
C VAL A 179 -37.78 -8.05 -15.01
N SER A 180 -37.69 -8.68 -13.83
CA SER A 180 -38.60 -9.75 -13.43
C SER A 180 -38.85 -9.79 -11.92
N SER A 181 -39.89 -10.49 -11.49
CA SER A 181 -40.15 -10.76 -10.07
C SER A 181 -39.10 -11.72 -9.47
N ALA A 182 -38.50 -12.57 -10.30
CA ALA A 182 -37.39 -13.43 -9.90
C ALA A 182 -36.13 -12.61 -9.59
N ALA A 183 -35.89 -11.51 -10.31
CA ALA A 183 -34.80 -10.58 -10.02
C ALA A 183 -34.95 -9.93 -8.64
N SER A 184 -36.15 -9.41 -8.32
CA SER A 184 -36.44 -8.88 -6.98
C SER A 184 -36.29 -9.95 -5.89
N SER A 185 -36.68 -11.19 -6.18
CA SER A 185 -36.54 -12.32 -5.24
C SER A 185 -35.08 -12.72 -5.03
N ALA A 186 -34.25 -12.70 -6.07
CA ALA A 186 -32.82 -12.98 -5.98
C ALA A 186 -32.11 -11.93 -5.10
N VAL A 187 -32.44 -10.65 -5.29
CA VAL A 187 -31.92 -9.57 -4.44
C VAL A 187 -32.39 -9.72 -2.99
N ALA A 188 -33.66 -10.07 -2.77
CA ALA A 188 -34.17 -10.30 -1.42
C ALA A 188 -33.43 -11.46 -0.71
N SER A 189 -33.12 -12.54 -1.42
CA SER A 189 -32.32 -13.66 -0.90
C SER A 189 -30.89 -13.23 -0.56
N PHE A 190 -30.24 -12.44 -1.41
CA PHE A 190 -28.90 -11.89 -1.16
C PHE A 190 -28.87 -10.99 0.08
N LEU A 191 -29.85 -10.09 0.18
CA LEU A 191 -29.99 -9.19 1.34
C LEU A 191 -30.25 -9.98 2.63
N GLY A 192 -31.11 -11.00 2.58
CA GLY A 192 -31.47 -11.82 3.73
C GLY A 192 -32.46 -11.14 4.68
N SER A 193 -32.74 -11.82 5.79
CA SER A 193 -33.84 -11.45 6.70
C SER A 193 -33.38 -10.85 8.04
N ALA A 194 -32.06 -10.68 8.24
CA ALA A 194 -31.52 -10.12 9.48
C ALA A 194 -32.11 -8.74 9.79
N THR A 195 -32.41 -8.51 11.07
CA THR A 195 -32.96 -7.25 11.59
C THR A 195 -32.11 -6.73 12.75
N PRO A 196 -32.13 -5.42 13.07
CA PRO A 196 -31.36 -4.87 14.19
C PRO A 196 -31.62 -5.57 15.53
N ALA A 197 -32.85 -6.01 15.79
CA ALA A 197 -33.24 -6.65 17.05
C ALA A 197 -32.61 -8.04 17.26
N MET A 198 -32.04 -8.65 16.22
CA MET A 198 -31.38 -9.96 16.31
C MET A 198 -29.95 -9.87 16.83
N PHE A 199 -29.43 -8.67 17.06
CA PHE A 199 -28.05 -8.45 17.49
C PHE A 199 -27.98 -7.95 18.94
N THR A 200 -27.17 -8.62 19.76
CA THR A 200 -26.90 -8.20 21.14
C THR A 200 -25.40 -7.99 21.33
N ARG A 201 -25.03 -6.79 21.80
CA ARG A 201 -23.64 -6.38 22.03
C ARG A 201 -23.14 -6.92 23.37
N ASP A 202 -21.96 -7.53 23.39
CA ASP A 202 -21.21 -7.90 24.58
C ASP A 202 -19.99 -6.98 24.72
N ALA A 203 -20.12 -5.96 25.57
CA ALA A 203 -19.08 -4.97 25.79
C ALA A 203 -17.89 -5.49 26.61
N THR A 204 -18.04 -6.62 27.31
CA THR A 204 -16.94 -7.22 28.08
C THR A 204 -16.01 -7.99 27.17
N ASN A 205 -16.58 -8.81 26.28
CA ASN A 205 -15.79 -9.63 25.36
C ASN A 205 -15.55 -8.95 24.00
N LEU A 206 -16.11 -7.76 23.77
CA LEU A 206 -16.05 -7.01 22.51
C LEU A 206 -16.59 -7.82 21.32
N THR A 207 -17.70 -8.53 21.51
CA THR A 207 -18.34 -9.38 20.50
C THR A 207 -19.81 -9.00 20.29
N VAL A 208 -20.40 -9.44 19.19
CA VAL A 208 -21.84 -9.27 18.94
C VAL A 208 -22.48 -10.64 18.70
N HIS A 209 -23.48 -10.95 19.52
CA HIS A 209 -24.32 -12.14 19.39
C HIS A 209 -25.39 -11.92 18.32
N TYR A 210 -25.62 -12.92 17.47
CA TYR A 210 -26.70 -13.00 16.50
C TYR A 210 -27.68 -14.11 16.88
N SER A 211 -28.94 -13.75 17.14
CA SER A 211 -29.98 -14.70 17.56
C SER A 211 -30.58 -15.52 16.41
N GLY A 212 -30.24 -15.21 15.15
CA GLY A 212 -30.65 -15.98 13.98
C GLY A 212 -29.79 -17.23 13.76
N SER A 213 -29.97 -17.90 12.62
CA SER A 213 -29.13 -19.05 12.28
C SER A 213 -27.67 -18.62 12.13
N VAL A 214 -26.74 -19.34 12.77
CA VAL A 214 -25.30 -19.08 12.60
C VAL A 214 -24.83 -19.25 11.15
N LEU A 215 -25.60 -19.97 10.32
CA LEU A 215 -25.35 -20.18 8.88
C LEU A 215 -26.17 -19.24 7.97
N ASP A 216 -26.85 -18.23 8.53
CA ASP A 216 -27.47 -17.15 7.76
C ASP A 216 -26.37 -16.25 7.17
N PHE A 217 -25.87 -16.61 5.99
CA PHE A 217 -24.78 -15.95 5.31
C PHE A 217 -25.32 -14.95 4.28
N THR A 218 -25.86 -13.85 4.78
CA THR A 218 -26.56 -12.83 3.98
C THR A 218 -26.01 -11.43 4.23
N TYR A 219 -26.22 -10.52 3.28
CA TYR A 219 -25.61 -9.19 3.29
C TYR A 219 -26.09 -8.32 4.46
N ARG A 220 -27.38 -8.39 4.82
CA ARG A 220 -27.90 -7.63 5.96
C ARG A 220 -27.29 -8.10 7.26
N ARG A 221 -27.05 -9.40 7.45
CA ARG A 221 -26.37 -9.88 8.67
C ARG A 221 -24.96 -9.31 8.75
N PHE A 222 -24.23 -9.36 7.64
CA PHE A 222 -22.89 -8.79 7.54
C PHE A 222 -22.90 -7.31 7.97
N VAL A 223 -23.71 -6.47 7.32
CA VAL A 223 -23.68 -5.02 7.58
C VAL A 223 -24.18 -4.67 8.99
N LEU A 224 -25.30 -5.25 9.44
CA LEU A 224 -25.85 -4.93 10.76
C LEU A 224 -24.93 -5.38 11.90
N HIS A 225 -24.26 -6.52 11.75
CA HIS A 225 -23.24 -6.99 12.69
C HIS A 225 -22.15 -5.93 12.92
N TYR A 226 -21.58 -5.40 11.83
CA TYR A 226 -20.53 -4.39 11.92
C TYR A 226 -21.04 -3.01 12.38
N ALA A 227 -22.31 -2.67 12.13
CA ALA A 227 -22.92 -1.50 12.75
C ALA A 227 -22.91 -1.63 14.28
N HIS A 228 -23.23 -2.80 14.84
CA HIS A 228 -23.13 -3.05 16.28
C HIS A 228 -21.69 -3.04 16.81
N LEU A 229 -20.70 -3.53 16.04
CA LEU A 229 -19.28 -3.42 16.40
C LEU A 229 -18.79 -1.96 16.41
N ALA A 230 -19.22 -1.14 15.45
CA ALA A 230 -18.92 0.30 15.46
C ALA A 230 -19.44 0.97 16.74
N VAL A 231 -20.61 0.56 17.23
CA VAL A 231 -21.13 1.03 18.53
C VAL A 231 -20.26 0.57 19.70
N LEU A 232 -19.84 -0.71 19.73
CA LEU A 232 -18.95 -1.23 20.77
C LEU A 232 -17.60 -0.50 20.82
N ALA A 233 -17.11 -0.03 19.67
CA ALA A 233 -15.91 0.81 19.58
C ALA A 233 -16.14 2.29 19.97
N GLY A 234 -17.36 2.65 20.38
CA GLY A 234 -17.74 4.00 20.77
C GLY A 234 -17.98 4.94 19.59
N GLY A 235 -18.46 4.42 18.47
CA GLY A 235 -18.74 5.17 17.24
C GLY A 235 -17.54 5.30 16.30
N VAL A 236 -17.84 5.65 15.05
CA VAL A 236 -16.91 5.83 13.93
C VAL A 236 -17.16 7.18 13.27
N SER A 237 -16.22 7.69 12.48
CA SER A 237 -16.47 8.91 11.71
C SER A 237 -17.37 8.66 10.50
N LEU A 238 -17.15 7.51 9.85
CA LEU A 238 -17.86 7.08 8.66
C LEU A 238 -18.09 5.57 8.70
N PHE A 239 -19.30 5.12 8.41
CA PHE A 239 -19.67 3.73 8.26
C PHE A 239 -20.07 3.48 6.82
N ALA A 240 -19.20 2.84 6.04
CA ALA A 240 -19.47 2.47 4.66
C ALA A 240 -20.06 1.06 4.61
N MET A 241 -21.34 0.97 4.28
CA MET A 241 -22.12 -0.28 4.31
C MET A 241 -21.66 -1.29 3.25
N GLY A 242 -20.96 -0.82 2.21
CA GLY A 242 -20.43 -1.63 1.12
C GLY A 242 -19.91 -0.75 0.00
N SER A 243 -19.28 -1.39 -0.98
CA SER A 243 -18.79 -0.72 -2.19
C SER A 243 -18.80 -1.61 -3.44
N GLU A 244 -18.84 -0.96 -4.61
CA GLU A 244 -18.76 -1.52 -5.97
C GLU A 244 -19.58 -2.81 -6.18
N LEU A 245 -20.84 -2.84 -5.75
CA LEU A 245 -21.77 -3.94 -6.02
C LEU A 245 -22.58 -3.68 -7.30
N GLY A 246 -21.88 -3.20 -8.33
CA GLY A 246 -22.47 -2.66 -9.56
C GLY A 246 -23.46 -3.58 -10.27
N GLY A 247 -23.17 -4.89 -10.30
CA GLY A 247 -24.06 -5.90 -10.88
C GLY A 247 -25.34 -6.12 -10.09
N LEU A 248 -25.37 -5.84 -8.77
CA LEU A 248 -26.55 -5.86 -7.92
C LEU A 248 -27.32 -4.54 -8.00
N GLU A 249 -26.61 -3.42 -8.00
CA GLU A 249 -27.17 -2.07 -8.14
C GLU A 249 -27.97 -1.93 -9.44
N ALA A 250 -27.49 -2.55 -10.52
CA ALA A 250 -28.11 -2.49 -11.83
C ALA A 250 -29.30 -3.44 -12.02
N ILE A 251 -29.59 -4.36 -11.09
CA ILE A 251 -30.72 -5.30 -11.22
C ILE A 251 -32.04 -4.53 -11.22
N ARG A 252 -32.90 -4.83 -12.19
CA ARG A 252 -34.21 -4.22 -12.39
C ARG A 252 -35.32 -5.20 -12.01
N GLY A 253 -36.26 -4.74 -11.19
CA GLY A 253 -37.43 -5.54 -10.85
C GLY A 253 -38.49 -5.54 -11.95
N SER A 254 -39.58 -6.29 -11.74
CA SER A 254 -40.66 -6.43 -12.73
C SER A 254 -41.41 -5.15 -13.06
N SER A 255 -41.37 -4.15 -12.18
CA SER A 255 -42.05 -2.86 -12.38
C SER A 255 -41.16 -1.83 -13.05
N TRP A 256 -39.92 -2.19 -13.39
CA TRP A 256 -39.00 -1.28 -14.05
C TRP A 256 -39.47 -0.96 -15.47
N THR A 257 -39.53 0.33 -15.79
CA THR A 257 -39.72 0.83 -17.15
C THR A 257 -38.75 1.98 -17.40
N PRO A 258 -38.40 2.29 -18.66
CA PRO A 258 -37.52 3.41 -18.98
C PRO A 258 -37.98 4.74 -18.38
N ALA A 259 -39.30 5.00 -18.40
CA ALA A 259 -39.90 6.21 -17.87
C ALA A 259 -39.99 6.22 -16.34
N GLY A 260 -39.96 5.06 -15.70
CA GLY A 260 -40.18 4.92 -14.26
C GLY A 260 -41.62 5.26 -13.85
N THR A 261 -41.79 5.56 -12.57
CA THR A 261 -43.01 6.12 -11.99
C THR A 261 -42.70 7.44 -11.30
N SER A 262 -43.72 8.20 -10.91
CA SER A 262 -43.53 9.40 -10.09
C SER A 262 -43.88 9.13 -8.63
N ASP A 263 -43.04 9.59 -7.71
CA ASP A 263 -43.38 9.63 -6.29
C ASP A 263 -44.43 10.72 -5.99
N ALA A 264 -44.83 10.83 -4.71
CA ALA A 264 -45.83 11.80 -4.28
C ALA A 264 -45.43 13.28 -4.51
N ASN A 265 -44.13 13.55 -4.70
CA ASN A 265 -43.59 14.88 -4.99
C ASN A 265 -43.31 15.09 -6.48
N GLY A 266 -43.67 14.12 -7.34
CA GLY A 266 -43.47 14.18 -8.78
C GLY A 266 -42.07 13.78 -9.25
N HIS A 267 -41.20 13.25 -8.37
CA HIS A 267 -39.87 12.81 -8.78
C HIS A 267 -39.89 11.44 -9.44
N ALA A 268 -39.01 11.23 -10.42
CA ALA A 268 -38.85 9.95 -11.08
C ALA A 268 -38.28 8.89 -10.14
N VAL A 269 -38.90 7.70 -10.13
CA VAL A 269 -38.50 6.52 -9.35
C VAL A 269 -38.54 5.28 -10.23
N TRP A 270 -37.50 4.45 -10.10
CA TRP A 270 -37.35 3.20 -10.82
C TRP A 270 -37.24 2.02 -9.86
N ASP A 271 -37.68 0.84 -10.31
CA ASP A 271 -37.62 -0.41 -9.57
C ASP A 271 -36.21 -1.02 -9.64
N TYR A 272 -35.33 -0.56 -8.76
CA TYR A 272 -34.01 -1.12 -8.49
C TYR A 272 -34.02 -1.78 -7.09
N PRO A 273 -34.32 -3.09 -6.98
CA PRO A 273 -34.56 -3.74 -5.69
C PRO A 273 -33.40 -3.65 -4.72
N PHE A 274 -32.15 -3.68 -5.21
CA PHE A 274 -30.97 -3.60 -4.33
C PHE A 274 -30.79 -2.19 -3.76
N VAL A 275 -31.04 -1.15 -4.56
CA VAL A 275 -31.02 0.25 -4.09
C VAL A 275 -32.07 0.48 -3.01
N ALA A 276 -33.28 -0.05 -3.18
CA ALA A 276 -34.31 -0.01 -2.14
C ALA A 276 -33.85 -0.74 -0.86
N GLY A 277 -33.19 -1.89 -1.01
CA GLY A 277 -32.57 -2.62 0.09
C GLY A 277 -31.47 -1.84 0.83
N LEU A 278 -30.62 -1.10 0.10
CA LEU A 278 -29.59 -0.23 0.67
C LEU A 278 -30.19 0.93 1.47
N ILE A 279 -31.29 1.53 1.00
CA ILE A 279 -32.01 2.57 1.75
C ILE A 279 -32.56 2.01 3.05
N ALA A 280 -33.20 0.83 3.01
CA ALA A 280 -33.69 0.16 4.21
C ALA A 280 -32.56 -0.16 5.20
N LEU A 281 -31.43 -0.65 4.68
CA LEU A 281 -30.25 -0.97 5.48
C LEU A 281 -29.60 0.28 6.10
N ALA A 282 -29.57 1.41 5.39
CA ALA A 282 -29.12 2.69 5.93
C ALA A 282 -30.00 3.14 7.11
N ASN A 283 -31.33 2.98 6.98
CA ASN A 283 -32.28 3.30 8.05
C ASN A 283 -32.05 2.43 9.29
N ASP A 284 -31.81 1.13 9.09
CA ASP A 284 -31.52 0.20 10.18
C ASP A 284 -30.19 0.54 10.88
N CYS A 285 -29.14 0.83 10.12
CA CYS A 285 -27.84 1.25 10.67
C CYS A 285 -27.97 2.57 11.45
N ARG A 286 -28.72 3.54 10.92
CA ARG A 286 -29.01 4.80 11.63
C ARG A 286 -29.73 4.53 12.95
N ALA A 287 -30.75 3.67 12.94
CA ALA A 287 -31.50 3.32 14.15
C ALA A 287 -30.60 2.67 15.22
N ILE A 288 -29.64 1.82 14.81
CA ILE A 288 -28.66 1.22 15.72
C ILE A 288 -27.78 2.29 16.39
N PHE A 289 -27.26 3.25 15.61
CA PHE A 289 -26.44 4.34 16.13
C PHE A 289 -27.23 5.28 17.06
N ASP A 290 -28.42 5.71 16.63
CA ASP A 290 -29.25 6.63 17.41
C ASP A 290 -29.71 5.99 18.72
N ALA A 291 -30.11 4.71 18.72
CA ALA A 291 -30.47 3.97 19.93
C ALA A 291 -29.29 3.80 20.90
N ALA A 292 -28.05 3.92 20.42
CA ALA A 292 -26.84 3.91 21.23
C ALA A 292 -26.38 5.31 21.67
N GLY A 293 -27.12 6.37 21.33
CA GLY A 293 -26.72 7.76 21.61
C GLY A 293 -25.63 8.30 20.69
N LEU A 294 -25.33 7.60 19.59
CA LEU A 294 -24.32 7.96 18.59
C LEU A 294 -24.98 8.74 17.44
N ALA A 295 -25.53 9.90 17.77
CA ALA A 295 -26.16 10.77 16.79
C ALA A 295 -25.14 11.17 15.69
N LYS A 296 -25.63 11.32 14.45
CA LYS A 296 -24.78 11.84 13.37
C LYS A 296 -24.44 13.30 13.58
N ASN A 297 -23.20 13.66 13.22
CA ASN A 297 -22.74 15.05 13.18
C ASN A 297 -21.89 15.29 11.94
N LEU A 298 -22.43 16.05 10.98
CA LEU A 298 -21.76 16.36 9.72
C LEU A 298 -20.53 17.25 9.90
N ALA A 299 -20.53 18.12 10.92
CA ALA A 299 -19.47 19.11 11.13
C ALA A 299 -18.19 18.48 11.73
N THR A 300 -18.36 17.54 12.65
CA THR A 300 -17.27 16.81 13.32
C THR A 300 -16.98 15.45 12.69
N ARG A 301 -17.73 15.07 11.65
CA ARG A 301 -17.66 13.74 11.00
C ARG A 301 -17.91 12.62 12.01
N GLU A 302 -19.04 12.63 12.69
CA GLU A 302 -19.39 11.57 13.66
C GLU A 302 -20.57 10.74 13.15
N ASN A 303 -20.39 9.42 13.17
CA ASN A 303 -21.40 8.40 12.90
C ASN A 303 -22.14 8.61 11.56
N LEU A 304 -21.41 9.04 10.54
CA LEU A 304 -21.95 9.23 9.19
C LEU A 304 -22.09 7.87 8.48
N ILE A 305 -23.08 7.72 7.61
CA ILE A 305 -23.35 6.49 6.86
C ILE A 305 -23.24 6.76 5.36
N VAL A 306 -22.55 5.88 4.64
CA VAL A 306 -22.41 5.94 3.17
C VAL A 306 -22.50 4.56 2.53
N TYR A 307 -22.67 4.57 1.21
CA TYR A 307 -22.49 3.46 0.29
C TYR A 307 -21.65 3.96 -0.89
N SER A 308 -20.67 3.18 -1.36
CA SER A 308 -19.67 3.64 -2.33
C SER A 308 -19.68 2.81 -3.64
N PRO A 309 -20.49 3.16 -4.65
CA PRO A 309 -20.44 2.50 -5.96
C PRO A 309 -19.09 2.66 -6.67
N ASP A 310 -18.92 1.86 -7.74
CA ASP A 310 -17.80 1.99 -8.68
C ASP A 310 -17.85 3.32 -9.44
N TRP A 311 -16.67 3.88 -9.75
CA TRP A 311 -16.53 5.13 -10.50
C TRP A 311 -17.16 5.12 -11.90
N THR A 312 -17.48 3.95 -12.47
CA THR A 312 -18.19 3.83 -13.76
C THR A 312 -19.70 3.76 -13.63
N GLN A 313 -20.26 3.81 -12.41
CA GLN A 313 -21.71 3.73 -12.17
C GLN A 313 -22.25 4.77 -11.18
N TRP A 314 -21.40 5.49 -10.45
CA TRP A 314 -21.82 6.38 -9.36
C TRP A 314 -22.85 7.47 -9.73
N MET A 315 -22.85 7.95 -10.98
CA MET A 315 -23.84 8.91 -11.51
C MET A 315 -25.08 8.25 -12.10
N GLY A 316 -25.00 6.96 -12.46
CA GLY A 316 -26.08 6.24 -13.11
C GLY A 316 -25.67 4.89 -13.69
N ALA A 317 -26.65 3.97 -13.77
CA ALA A 317 -26.49 2.67 -14.39
C ALA A 317 -26.85 2.76 -15.87
N GLN A 318 -25.93 2.33 -16.72
CA GLN A 318 -26.20 2.21 -18.15
C GLN A 318 -26.95 0.91 -18.44
N HIS A 319 -28.02 1.00 -19.21
CA HIS A 319 -28.76 -0.17 -19.68
C HIS A 319 -28.78 -0.17 -21.22
N SER A 320 -28.46 -1.32 -21.80
CA SER A 320 -28.63 -1.59 -23.22
C SER A 320 -29.42 -2.88 -23.41
N GLY A 321 -30.43 -2.85 -24.29
CA GLY A 321 -31.35 -3.98 -24.50
C GLY A 321 -32.74 -3.74 -23.89
N ALA A 322 -33.66 -4.70 -24.08
CA ALA A 322 -35.08 -4.56 -23.75
C ALA A 322 -35.75 -3.32 -24.40
N GLY A 323 -35.29 -2.92 -25.59
CA GLY A 323 -35.83 -1.79 -26.35
C GLY A 323 -35.35 -0.42 -25.91
N VAL A 324 -34.36 -0.34 -25.01
CA VAL A 324 -33.77 0.94 -24.58
C VAL A 324 -32.25 0.95 -24.54
N SER A 325 -31.70 2.14 -24.73
CA SER A 325 -30.29 2.45 -24.60
C SER A 325 -30.16 3.79 -23.89
N GLY A 326 -29.51 3.81 -22.73
CA GLY A 326 -29.43 5.02 -21.93
C GLY A 326 -28.69 4.85 -20.60
N ILE A 327 -28.75 5.90 -19.78
CA ILE A 327 -28.25 5.92 -18.41
C ILE A 327 -29.34 6.44 -17.47
N TRP A 328 -29.49 5.75 -16.34
CA TRP A 328 -30.47 6.06 -15.31
C TRP A 328 -29.75 6.39 -14.00
N PRO A 329 -30.04 7.54 -13.36
CA PRO A 329 -29.49 7.92 -12.06
C PRO A 329 -30.10 7.08 -10.91
N HIS A 330 -29.85 5.77 -10.97
CA HIS A 330 -30.45 4.75 -10.10
C HIS A 330 -30.17 4.95 -8.60
N LEU A 331 -29.03 5.56 -8.25
CA LEU A 331 -28.62 5.82 -6.87
C LEU A 331 -29.12 7.15 -6.31
N ASP A 332 -29.77 8.01 -7.10
CA ASP A 332 -30.22 9.31 -6.60
C ASP A 332 -31.22 9.20 -5.45
N SER A 333 -32.05 8.15 -5.43
CA SER A 333 -32.94 7.86 -4.30
C SER A 333 -32.18 7.51 -3.02
N LEU A 334 -31.06 6.78 -3.14
CA LEU A 334 -30.16 6.47 -2.04
C LEU A 334 -29.43 7.74 -1.58
N TYR A 335 -28.87 8.51 -2.50
CA TYR A 335 -28.20 9.77 -2.19
C TYR A 335 -29.15 10.83 -1.61
N ALA A 336 -30.44 10.81 -1.95
CA ALA A 336 -31.44 11.70 -1.37
C ALA A 336 -31.89 11.26 0.04
N SER A 337 -31.75 9.97 0.38
CA SER A 337 -32.15 9.44 1.68
C SER A 337 -31.52 10.22 2.84
N SER A 338 -32.31 10.57 3.85
CA SER A 338 -31.82 11.29 5.03
C SER A 338 -30.79 10.52 5.86
N ASN A 339 -30.67 9.20 5.64
CA ASN A 339 -29.76 8.33 6.37
C ASN A 339 -28.51 7.93 5.57
N ILE A 340 -28.33 8.52 4.38
CA ILE A 340 -27.05 8.55 3.67
C ILE A 340 -26.50 9.96 3.83
N ASP A 341 -25.34 10.11 4.44
CA ASP A 341 -24.89 11.42 4.92
C ASP A 341 -23.97 12.14 3.93
N LEU A 342 -23.32 11.38 3.04
CA LEU A 342 -22.45 11.88 1.98
C LEU A 342 -22.70 11.08 0.69
N VAL A 343 -22.45 11.69 -0.46
CA VAL A 343 -22.30 10.96 -1.72
C VAL A 343 -20.90 10.34 -1.71
N SER A 344 -20.77 9.04 -1.95
CA SER A 344 -19.48 8.34 -1.97
C SER A 344 -19.30 7.59 -3.27
N PHE A 345 -18.07 7.39 -3.72
CA PHE A 345 -17.70 6.40 -4.74
C PHE A 345 -16.19 6.13 -4.70
N ASP A 346 -15.79 5.03 -5.33
CA ASP A 346 -14.39 4.58 -5.39
C ASP A 346 -13.75 5.16 -6.66
N ASN A 347 -13.02 6.28 -6.52
CA ASN A 347 -12.59 7.14 -7.62
C ASN A 347 -11.28 6.70 -8.28
N TYR A 348 -11.42 5.92 -9.36
CA TYR A 348 -10.30 5.50 -10.21
C TYR A 348 -10.37 6.05 -11.65
N MET A 349 -10.91 7.25 -11.81
CA MET A 349 -11.04 7.88 -13.13
C MET A 349 -9.66 8.19 -13.75
N PRO A 350 -9.44 7.94 -15.06
CA PRO A 350 -8.15 8.19 -15.72
C PRO A 350 -7.66 9.63 -15.56
N LEU A 351 -6.36 9.87 -15.39
CA LEU A 351 -5.76 11.22 -15.39
C LEU A 351 -4.89 11.48 -16.62
N ALA A 352 -4.88 10.56 -17.58
CA ALA A 352 -4.10 10.68 -18.80
C ALA A 352 -4.68 9.77 -19.91
N ASP A 353 -4.30 10.08 -21.15
CA ASP A 353 -4.47 9.21 -22.32
C ASP A 353 -3.14 9.12 -23.09
N TRP A 354 -2.06 8.85 -22.37
CA TRP A 354 -0.69 8.87 -22.88
C TRP A 354 -0.33 7.56 -23.58
N THR A 355 0.18 7.61 -24.80
CA THR A 355 0.65 6.42 -25.52
C THR A 355 2.16 6.20 -25.34
N THR A 356 2.69 5.11 -25.86
CA THR A 356 4.14 4.97 -26.09
C THR A 356 4.62 5.82 -27.27
N GLY A 357 5.93 5.93 -27.48
CA GLY A 357 6.49 6.70 -28.59
C GLY A 357 6.41 8.21 -28.33
N ASP A 358 5.62 8.93 -29.11
CA ASP A 358 5.50 10.40 -29.06
C ASP A 358 4.53 10.92 -27.99
N GLY A 359 3.85 10.01 -27.27
CA GLY A 359 2.87 10.34 -26.23
C GLY A 359 1.44 10.56 -26.73
N GLY A 360 1.21 10.44 -28.05
CA GLY A 360 -0.12 10.42 -28.64
C GLY A 360 -0.82 11.78 -28.64
N LEU A 361 -2.16 11.77 -28.75
CA LEU A 361 -2.96 12.99 -28.93
C LEU A 361 -2.82 14.00 -27.79
N ASP A 362 -2.60 13.57 -26.55
CA ASP A 362 -2.38 14.49 -25.42
C ASP A 362 -1.04 15.23 -25.57
N ALA A 363 0.02 14.52 -25.98
CA ALA A 363 1.31 15.14 -26.22
C ALA A 363 1.29 16.06 -27.46
N GLN A 364 0.60 15.64 -28.53
CA GLN A 364 0.47 16.42 -29.77
C GLN A 364 -0.32 17.72 -29.58
N ASN A 365 -1.37 17.67 -28.75
CA ASN A 365 -2.24 18.84 -28.48
C ASN A 365 -1.87 19.58 -27.19
N TRP A 366 -0.70 19.30 -26.60
CA TRP A 366 -0.25 19.82 -25.31
C TRP A 366 -0.38 21.35 -25.16
N ARG A 367 0.03 22.09 -26.19
CA ARG A 367 0.03 23.56 -26.22
C ARG A 367 -1.27 24.17 -26.74
N ALA A 368 -2.13 23.37 -27.36
CA ALA A 368 -3.37 23.87 -27.93
C ALA A 368 -4.31 24.36 -26.81
N PRO A 369 -5.16 25.37 -27.07
CA PRO A 369 -6.08 25.89 -26.07
C PRO A 369 -6.99 24.79 -25.49
N ALA A 370 -7.21 24.83 -24.17
CA ALA A 370 -8.19 23.98 -23.52
C ALA A 370 -9.61 24.32 -24.02
N PRO A 371 -10.53 23.34 -24.08
CA PRO A 371 -11.92 23.61 -24.45
C PRO A 371 -12.56 24.69 -23.56
N SER A 372 -13.26 25.64 -24.17
CA SER A 372 -14.00 26.70 -23.46
C SER A 372 -15.48 26.38 -23.29
N SER A 373 -15.95 25.25 -23.82
CA SER A 373 -17.35 24.80 -23.73
C SER A 373 -17.43 23.28 -23.75
N TRP A 374 -18.50 22.74 -23.17
CA TRP A 374 -18.84 21.33 -23.20
C TRP A 374 -20.22 21.16 -23.87
N PRO A 375 -20.43 20.15 -24.74
CA PRO A 375 -19.48 19.11 -25.13
C PRO A 375 -18.35 19.58 -26.06
N VAL A 376 -17.25 18.84 -26.11
CA VAL A 376 -16.14 19.10 -27.03
C VAL A 376 -16.46 18.55 -28.41
N ALA A 377 -16.67 19.44 -29.39
CA ALA A 377 -17.06 19.05 -30.76
C ALA A 377 -15.99 18.24 -31.51
N ALA A 378 -14.70 18.47 -31.23
CA ALA A 378 -13.58 17.79 -31.88
C ALA A 378 -12.56 17.25 -30.84
N PRO A 379 -12.86 16.12 -30.17
CA PRO A 379 -11.99 15.59 -29.11
C PRO A 379 -10.60 15.14 -29.57
N ALA A 380 -10.43 14.85 -30.86
CA ALA A 380 -9.13 14.49 -31.44
C ALA A 380 -8.11 15.64 -31.39
N THR A 381 -8.58 16.89 -31.36
CA THR A 381 -7.74 18.09 -31.27
C THR A 381 -7.92 18.82 -29.94
N ARG A 382 -8.36 18.11 -28.89
CA ARG A 382 -8.57 18.68 -27.56
C ARG A 382 -7.25 19.17 -26.98
N GLY A 383 -7.10 20.47 -26.79
CA GLY A 383 -5.89 21.07 -26.23
C GLY A 383 -5.80 21.01 -24.70
N ILE A 384 -4.59 21.12 -24.15
CA ILE A 384 -4.33 21.07 -22.68
C ILE A 384 -3.92 22.44 -22.13
N ALA A 385 -3.50 23.36 -23.00
CA ALA A 385 -3.03 24.71 -22.66
C ALA A 385 -1.79 24.76 -21.74
N LEU A 386 -0.83 23.85 -21.94
CA LEU A 386 0.42 23.82 -21.17
C LEU A 386 1.60 24.38 -21.96
N ALA A 387 2.37 25.25 -21.32
CA ALA A 387 3.54 25.90 -21.94
C ALA A 387 4.84 25.08 -21.84
N SER A 388 4.89 24.07 -20.96
CA SER A 388 6.03 23.16 -20.83
C SER A 388 6.18 22.25 -22.04
N SER A 389 7.26 21.47 -22.10
CA SER A 389 7.32 20.34 -23.02
C SER A 389 6.32 19.26 -22.59
N PRO A 390 5.76 18.47 -23.53
CA PRO A 390 4.91 17.34 -23.20
C PRO A 390 5.65 16.31 -22.36
N ASP A 391 5.08 15.99 -21.20
CA ASP A 391 5.60 14.96 -20.29
C ASP A 391 4.48 14.50 -19.36
N ILE A 392 4.21 13.18 -19.34
CA ILE A 392 3.22 12.56 -18.44
C ILE A 392 3.53 12.84 -16.96
N ASP A 393 4.81 13.06 -16.63
CA ASP A 393 5.32 13.44 -15.31
C ASP A 393 5.11 14.93 -14.98
N THR A 394 4.12 15.59 -15.61
CA THR A 394 3.79 17.00 -15.34
C THR A 394 2.57 17.12 -14.43
N LEU A 395 2.76 17.70 -13.23
CA LEU A 395 1.67 17.93 -12.26
C LEU A 395 0.46 18.62 -12.89
N ALA A 396 0.69 19.70 -13.64
CA ALA A 396 -0.38 20.47 -14.28
C ALA A 396 -1.16 19.67 -15.35
N TYR A 397 -0.52 18.70 -16.00
CA TYR A 397 -1.19 17.81 -16.96
C TYR A 397 -2.13 16.85 -16.26
N LEU A 398 -1.67 16.22 -15.17
CA LEU A 398 -2.51 15.34 -14.36
C LEU A 398 -3.70 16.11 -13.76
N GLN A 399 -3.46 17.33 -13.27
CA GLN A 399 -4.52 18.20 -12.75
C GLN A 399 -5.55 18.60 -13.82
N ALA A 400 -5.09 18.93 -15.04
CA ALA A 400 -5.97 19.31 -16.16
C ALA A 400 -6.88 18.16 -16.65
N ASN A 401 -6.61 16.93 -16.23
CA ASN A 401 -7.39 15.74 -16.55
C ASN A 401 -8.29 15.25 -15.39
N ILE A 402 -8.30 15.90 -14.23
CA ILE A 402 -9.22 15.56 -13.13
C ILE A 402 -10.66 15.91 -13.52
N GLU A 403 -10.88 17.15 -13.97
CA GLU A 403 -12.12 17.59 -14.63
C GLU A 403 -11.86 17.85 -16.12
N GLY A 404 -11.33 16.83 -16.81
CA GLY A 404 -10.96 16.90 -18.23
C GLY A 404 -10.57 15.54 -18.81
N GLY A 405 -10.38 15.48 -20.13
CA GLY A 405 -9.90 14.28 -20.82
C GLY A 405 -10.95 13.16 -20.89
N GLU A 406 -10.49 11.91 -20.86
CA GLU A 406 -11.38 10.75 -20.94
C GLU A 406 -12.39 10.74 -19.79
N LYS A 407 -13.66 10.38 -20.07
CA LYS A 407 -14.81 10.45 -19.17
C LYS A 407 -15.24 11.86 -18.74
N PHE A 408 -14.67 12.90 -19.35
CA PHE A 408 -15.15 14.28 -19.24
C PHE A 408 -15.42 14.88 -20.64
N ASP A 409 -14.36 15.03 -21.43
CA ASP A 409 -14.38 15.63 -22.77
C ASP A 409 -14.77 14.60 -23.84
N TYR A 410 -14.39 13.33 -23.64
CA TYR A 410 -14.61 12.23 -24.58
C TYR A 410 -14.68 10.87 -23.89
N PHE A 411 -14.95 9.82 -24.65
CA PHE A 411 -14.82 8.43 -24.21
C PHE A 411 -14.31 7.53 -25.31
N TYR A 412 -13.90 6.32 -24.92
CA TYR A 412 -13.69 5.20 -25.81
C TYR A 412 -14.79 4.17 -25.60
N THR A 413 -15.10 3.41 -26.65
CA THR A 413 -16.05 2.30 -26.62
C THR A 413 -15.37 0.98 -26.30
N SER A 414 -14.09 0.84 -26.67
CA SER A 414 -13.29 -0.35 -26.38
C SER A 414 -12.35 -0.13 -25.19
N TYR A 415 -12.51 -1.00 -24.19
CA TYR A 415 -11.60 -1.11 -23.02
C TYR A 415 -10.82 -2.43 -23.01
N ALA A 416 -10.85 -3.18 -24.12
CA ALA A 416 -10.08 -4.41 -24.27
C ALA A 416 -8.59 -4.09 -24.40
N VAL A 417 -7.76 -4.98 -23.86
CA VAL A 417 -6.30 -4.85 -23.81
C VAL A 417 -5.65 -6.19 -24.15
N ALA A 418 -4.53 -6.16 -24.86
CA ALA A 418 -3.69 -7.32 -25.10
C ALA A 418 -2.23 -6.99 -24.82
N GLN A 419 -1.50 -7.94 -24.25
CA GLN A 419 -0.05 -7.83 -24.13
C GLN A 419 0.58 -8.22 -25.47
N THR A 420 1.21 -7.26 -26.15
CA THR A 420 1.80 -7.46 -27.48
C THR A 420 3.04 -6.57 -27.65
N LEU A 421 3.81 -6.80 -28.71
CA LEU A 421 4.79 -5.83 -29.17
C LEU A 421 4.11 -4.50 -29.49
N ASP A 422 4.79 -3.42 -29.14
CA ASP A 422 4.28 -2.06 -29.24
C ASP A 422 3.86 -1.72 -30.67
N PRO A 423 2.57 -1.44 -30.92
CA PRO A 423 2.08 -1.07 -32.24
C PRO A 423 2.69 0.26 -32.74
N ASN A 424 3.27 1.08 -31.86
CA ASN A 424 3.99 2.31 -32.23
C ASN A 424 5.45 2.05 -32.67
N GLY A 425 5.88 0.79 -32.76
CA GLY A 425 7.18 0.43 -33.34
C GLY A 425 8.38 0.63 -32.41
N THR A 426 8.18 0.79 -31.10
CA THR A 426 9.27 0.95 -30.12
C THR A 426 10.03 -0.35 -29.83
N LEU A 427 9.54 -1.48 -30.35
CA LEU A 427 10.04 -2.84 -30.08
C LEU A 427 9.92 -3.28 -28.61
N GLN A 428 9.13 -2.58 -27.81
CA GLN A 428 8.83 -2.93 -26.42
C GLN A 428 7.59 -3.83 -26.34
N TRP A 429 7.46 -4.61 -25.28
CA TRP A 429 6.19 -5.27 -24.93
C TRP A 429 5.32 -4.31 -24.13
N VAL A 430 4.05 -4.18 -24.50
CA VAL A 430 3.13 -3.21 -23.91
C VAL A 430 1.75 -3.81 -23.66
N SER A 431 1.01 -3.21 -22.71
CA SER A 431 -0.44 -3.37 -22.58
C SER A 431 -1.16 -2.60 -23.69
N ALA A 432 -1.19 -3.12 -24.91
CA ALA A 432 -1.79 -2.42 -26.04
C ALA A 432 -3.32 -2.40 -25.90
N PRO A 433 -3.98 -1.22 -25.87
CA PRO A 433 -5.42 -1.16 -26.01
C PRO A 433 -5.86 -1.70 -27.37
N GLN A 434 -7.13 -2.06 -27.48
CA GLN A 434 -7.75 -2.50 -28.72
C GLN A 434 -8.84 -1.51 -29.18
N GLY A 435 -9.30 -1.67 -30.42
CA GLY A 435 -10.42 -0.89 -30.95
C GLY A 435 -10.10 0.59 -31.13
N ASP A 436 -11.08 1.44 -30.87
CA ASP A 436 -10.97 2.90 -31.03
C ASP A 436 -9.89 3.54 -30.15
N ARG A 437 -9.62 2.96 -28.98
CA ARG A 437 -8.54 3.42 -28.11
C ARG A 437 -7.14 3.19 -28.69
N LEU A 438 -6.93 2.12 -29.45
CA LEU A 438 -5.65 1.84 -30.11
C LEU A 438 -5.25 2.97 -31.06
N THR A 439 -6.22 3.48 -31.81
CA THR A 439 -6.04 4.57 -32.78
C THR A 439 -6.33 5.95 -32.19
N GLN A 440 -6.55 6.03 -30.87
CA GLN A 440 -7.05 7.22 -30.15
C GLN A 440 -8.25 7.91 -30.85
N SER A 441 -9.16 7.13 -31.45
CA SER A 441 -10.39 7.60 -32.07
C SER A 441 -11.44 7.94 -31.00
N ARG A 442 -11.30 9.12 -30.40
CA ARG A 442 -12.11 9.62 -29.28
C ARG A 442 -13.56 9.91 -29.69
N SER A 443 -14.52 9.33 -28.96
CA SER A 443 -15.95 9.56 -29.15
C SER A 443 -16.42 10.85 -28.47
N VAL A 444 -17.39 11.53 -29.08
CA VAL A 444 -17.97 12.79 -28.58
C VAL A 444 -19.16 12.52 -27.65
N TYR A 445 -19.32 13.38 -26.64
CA TYR A 445 -20.60 13.54 -25.95
C TYR A 445 -21.48 14.57 -26.68
N TYR A 446 -22.78 14.53 -26.43
CA TYR A 446 -23.75 15.51 -26.91
C TYR A 446 -24.40 16.29 -25.76
N ALA A 447 -25.09 17.38 -26.09
CA ALA A 447 -25.78 18.20 -25.10
C ALA A 447 -26.83 17.35 -24.33
N GLY A 448 -26.87 17.49 -23.01
CA GLY A 448 -27.76 16.71 -22.14
C GLY A 448 -27.24 15.32 -21.77
N GLN A 449 -26.00 14.95 -22.15
CA GLN A 449 -25.41 13.64 -21.86
C GLN A 449 -24.40 13.64 -20.70
N GLN A 450 -24.44 14.65 -19.82
CA GLN A 450 -23.45 14.80 -18.76
C GLN A 450 -23.37 13.58 -17.83
N LEU A 451 -24.48 12.85 -17.61
CA LEU A 451 -24.49 11.61 -16.83
C LEU A 451 -23.55 10.52 -17.39
N PHE A 452 -23.27 10.50 -18.69
CA PHE A 452 -22.32 9.55 -19.29
C PHE A 452 -20.85 9.96 -19.09
N ALA A 453 -20.60 11.23 -18.81
CA ALA A 453 -19.26 11.77 -18.57
C ALA A 453 -18.95 11.73 -17.07
N PHE A 454 -18.55 10.57 -16.57
CA PHE A 454 -18.43 10.29 -15.12
C PHE A 454 -17.53 11.24 -14.30
N LYS A 455 -16.66 12.03 -14.95
CA LYS A 455 -15.87 13.09 -14.30
C LYS A 455 -16.61 14.41 -14.12
N GLN A 456 -17.84 14.53 -14.59
CA GLN A 456 -18.69 15.72 -14.45
C GLN A 456 -19.20 15.90 -13.02
N ILE A 457 -18.32 15.74 -12.01
CA ILE A 457 -18.65 15.78 -10.58
C ILE A 457 -19.28 17.13 -10.22
N ARG A 458 -18.66 18.22 -10.67
CA ARG A 458 -19.16 19.58 -10.44
C ARG A 458 -20.48 19.87 -11.12
N TRP A 459 -20.68 19.40 -12.35
CA TRP A 459 -21.99 19.52 -12.99
C TRP A 459 -23.04 18.72 -12.23
N TRP A 460 -22.77 17.46 -11.91
CA TRP A 460 -23.69 16.57 -11.18
C TRP A 460 -24.10 17.19 -9.83
N TRP A 461 -23.13 17.68 -9.06
CA TRP A 461 -23.41 18.28 -7.77
C TRP A 461 -24.27 19.56 -7.86
N ASN A 462 -24.15 20.33 -8.93
CA ASN A 462 -24.85 21.59 -9.14
C ASN A 462 -26.22 21.45 -9.85
N ASN A 463 -26.58 20.28 -10.37
CA ASN A 463 -27.75 20.13 -11.22
C ASN A 463 -28.72 19.06 -10.70
N ALA A 464 -29.99 19.20 -11.05
CA ALA A 464 -30.98 18.15 -10.86
C ALA A 464 -30.84 17.13 -12.00
N HIS A 465 -31.17 15.87 -11.74
CA HIS A 465 -30.95 14.78 -12.70
C HIS A 465 -32.24 14.23 -13.26
N SER A 466 -32.19 13.75 -14.48
CA SER A 466 -33.23 12.96 -15.14
C SER A 466 -32.57 11.82 -15.91
N ALA A 467 -33.31 10.76 -16.21
CA ALA A 467 -32.78 9.69 -17.07
C ALA A 467 -32.45 10.22 -18.47
N VAL A 468 -31.39 9.69 -19.08
CA VAL A 468 -30.96 10.07 -20.43
C VAL A 468 -30.97 8.83 -21.30
N TYR A 469 -31.94 8.72 -22.21
CA TYR A 469 -32.12 7.51 -23.01
C TYR A 469 -32.75 7.78 -24.36
N ASP A 470 -32.51 6.87 -25.29
CA ASP A 470 -33.23 6.82 -26.57
C ASP A 470 -34.50 5.96 -26.43
N ASN A 471 -35.64 6.51 -26.84
CA ASN A 471 -36.93 5.83 -26.85
C ASN A 471 -37.51 5.63 -28.26
N GLY A 472 -36.71 5.90 -29.30
CA GLY A 472 -37.10 5.72 -30.70
C GLY A 472 -37.95 6.85 -31.30
N ASP A 473 -38.09 8.00 -30.62
CA ASP A 473 -38.84 9.16 -31.13
C ASP A 473 -38.08 10.03 -32.14
N GLY A 474 -36.84 9.65 -32.49
CA GLY A 474 -35.99 10.37 -33.43
C GLY A 474 -35.15 11.50 -32.81
N GLN A 475 -35.28 11.78 -31.50
CA GLN A 475 -34.42 12.74 -30.79
C GLN A 475 -33.12 12.12 -30.26
N GLY A 476 -33.00 10.79 -30.32
CA GLY A 476 -31.85 10.04 -29.83
C GLY A 476 -31.76 10.02 -28.29
N THR A 477 -30.54 9.88 -27.79
CA THR A 477 -30.23 9.75 -26.36
C THR A 477 -30.16 11.12 -25.68
N VAL A 478 -31.30 11.56 -25.13
CA VAL A 478 -31.50 12.89 -24.49
C VAL A 478 -32.16 12.75 -23.12
N PRO A 479 -32.09 13.78 -22.25
CA PRO A 479 -32.82 13.79 -20.97
C PRO A 479 -34.33 13.64 -21.15
N ARG A 480 -34.97 12.80 -20.33
CA ARG A 480 -36.40 12.49 -20.40
C ARG A 480 -37.01 12.30 -19.01
N GLY A 481 -38.30 12.60 -18.92
CA GLY A 481 -39.10 12.40 -17.72
C GLY A 481 -38.85 13.46 -16.62
N PRO A 482 -39.49 13.28 -15.45
CA PRO A 482 -39.27 14.14 -14.29
C PRO A 482 -37.83 14.08 -13.76
N GLN A 483 -37.52 15.00 -12.85
CA GLN A 483 -36.26 14.97 -12.12
C GLN A 483 -36.29 13.91 -11.01
N THR A 484 -35.13 13.42 -10.58
CA THR A 484 -34.99 12.51 -9.43
C THR A 484 -35.15 13.25 -8.10
N GLN A 485 -35.05 12.50 -6.99
CA GLN A 485 -35.03 13.08 -5.64
C GLN A 485 -33.73 13.81 -5.29
N TRP A 486 -32.69 13.74 -6.12
CA TRP A 486 -31.44 14.45 -5.84
C TRP A 486 -31.67 15.96 -5.80
N THR A 487 -31.31 16.56 -4.66
CA THR A 487 -31.33 18.01 -4.51
C THR A 487 -29.91 18.54 -4.75
N PRO A 488 -29.71 19.46 -5.72
CA PRO A 488 -28.40 20.06 -5.97
C PRO A 488 -27.77 20.63 -4.71
N GLN A 489 -26.46 20.45 -4.58
CA GLN A 489 -25.65 20.99 -3.49
C GLN A 489 -26.03 20.53 -2.07
N SER A 490 -26.87 19.50 -1.94
CA SER A 490 -27.43 19.08 -0.65
C SER A 490 -26.45 18.31 0.23
N LYS A 491 -25.46 17.62 -0.36
CA LYS A 491 -24.48 16.79 0.35
C LYS A 491 -23.09 16.91 -0.27
N SER A 492 -22.06 16.77 0.56
CA SER A 492 -20.68 16.65 0.08
C SER A 492 -20.44 15.29 -0.56
N VAL A 493 -19.46 15.24 -1.46
CA VAL A 493 -18.91 14.04 -2.08
C VAL A 493 -17.64 13.62 -1.33
N CYS A 494 -17.54 12.36 -0.94
CA CYS A 494 -16.30 11.75 -0.44
C CYS A 494 -15.80 10.68 -1.42
N PHE A 495 -14.50 10.41 -1.39
CA PHE A 495 -13.89 9.33 -2.18
C PHE A 495 -13.44 8.26 -1.20
N LEU A 496 -14.20 7.17 -1.10
CA LEU A 496 -13.88 6.07 -0.18
C LEU A 496 -12.65 5.28 -0.62
N GLU A 497 -12.34 5.37 -1.91
CA GLU A 497 -11.07 4.99 -2.49
C GLU A 497 -10.66 6.02 -3.54
N TYR A 498 -9.35 6.26 -3.64
CA TYR A 498 -8.69 6.72 -4.85
C TYR A 498 -7.25 6.21 -4.80
N GLY A 499 -6.64 5.94 -5.94
CA GLY A 499 -5.23 5.55 -5.92
C GLY A 499 -4.67 5.24 -7.29
N PHE A 500 -3.35 5.05 -7.32
CA PHE A 500 -2.60 4.79 -8.54
C PHE A 500 -1.64 3.63 -8.30
N PRO A 501 -1.67 2.56 -9.12
CA PRO A 501 -0.73 1.45 -8.98
C PRO A 501 0.70 1.93 -9.26
N THR A 502 1.71 1.30 -8.68
CA THR A 502 3.11 1.70 -8.89
C THR A 502 3.73 1.10 -10.15
N VAL A 503 3.09 1.34 -11.29
CA VAL A 503 3.50 0.84 -12.61
C VAL A 503 3.51 1.96 -13.65
N ASP A 504 4.25 1.74 -14.74
CA ASP A 504 4.28 2.63 -15.90
C ASP A 504 2.85 2.99 -16.36
N LYS A 505 2.62 4.28 -16.63
CA LYS A 505 1.31 4.83 -17.07
C LYS A 505 0.13 4.49 -16.15
N CYS A 506 0.36 4.37 -14.84
CA CYS A 506 -0.69 4.18 -13.82
C CYS A 506 -1.87 5.15 -13.94
N VAL A 507 -1.60 6.38 -14.40
CA VAL A 507 -2.61 7.43 -14.59
C VAL A 507 -3.56 7.19 -15.79
N ASN A 508 -3.22 6.33 -16.75
CA ASN A 508 -4.13 6.00 -17.86
C ASN A 508 -5.32 5.14 -17.41
N GLN A 509 -5.11 4.31 -16.38
CA GLN A 509 -6.14 3.40 -15.88
C GLN A 509 -5.93 3.08 -14.38
N PRO A 510 -6.23 4.05 -13.49
CA PRO A 510 -5.88 3.97 -12.06
C PRO A 510 -6.46 2.77 -11.30
N ASN A 511 -7.56 2.17 -11.76
CA ASN A 511 -8.16 0.99 -11.12
C ASN A 511 -7.39 -0.31 -11.38
N ARG A 512 -6.46 -0.36 -12.34
CA ARG A 512 -5.80 -1.61 -12.71
C ARG A 512 -4.60 -1.90 -11.83
N PHE A 513 -4.70 -2.95 -11.03
CA PHE A 513 -3.57 -3.50 -10.29
C PHE A 513 -3.08 -4.79 -10.96
N PHE A 514 -1.76 -5.00 -10.90
CA PHE A 514 -1.14 -6.22 -11.43
C PHE A 514 -1.21 -7.32 -10.37
N ASP A 515 -2.08 -8.29 -10.60
CA ASP A 515 -2.17 -9.55 -9.86
C ASP A 515 -2.36 -10.68 -10.88
N PRO A 516 -1.33 -11.50 -11.14
CA PRO A 516 -1.42 -12.63 -12.06
C PRO A 516 -2.45 -13.70 -11.66
N SER A 517 -2.88 -13.72 -10.39
CA SER A 517 -3.89 -14.67 -9.88
C SER A 517 -5.33 -14.20 -10.10
N ALA A 518 -5.54 -12.91 -10.40
CA ALA A 518 -6.85 -12.30 -10.56
C ALA A 518 -7.24 -12.15 -12.04
N SER A 519 -8.45 -12.56 -12.40
CA SER A 519 -9.00 -12.40 -13.75
C SER A 519 -9.24 -10.93 -14.12
N SER A 520 -9.45 -10.08 -13.11
CA SER A 520 -9.56 -8.62 -13.25
C SER A 520 -8.20 -7.91 -13.11
N GLY A 521 -7.10 -8.64 -12.88
CA GLY A 521 -5.76 -8.10 -12.83
C GLY A 521 -5.23 -7.64 -14.19
N GLY A 522 -4.16 -6.87 -14.18
CA GLY A 522 -3.40 -6.52 -15.39
C GLY A 522 -2.57 -5.25 -15.20
N ALA A 523 -2.23 -4.58 -16.29
CA ALA A 523 -1.55 -3.31 -16.26
C ALA A 523 -2.35 -2.23 -17.03
N PRO A 524 -2.21 -0.95 -16.67
CA PRO A 524 -2.83 0.16 -17.39
C PRO A 524 -2.55 0.17 -18.89
N PHE A 525 -3.37 0.88 -19.65
CA PHE A 525 -3.16 1.04 -21.09
C PHE A 525 -1.78 1.65 -21.39
N TRP A 526 -1.12 1.08 -22.39
CA TRP A 526 0.21 1.47 -22.88
C TRP A 526 1.36 1.25 -21.89
N SER A 527 1.13 0.61 -20.73
CA SER A 527 2.21 0.27 -19.81
C SER A 527 3.25 -0.63 -20.49
N ILE A 528 4.52 -0.28 -20.35
CA ILE A 528 5.65 -1.08 -20.84
C ILE A 528 5.92 -2.23 -19.86
N TRP A 529 6.25 -3.40 -20.41
CA TRP A 529 6.55 -4.61 -19.66
C TRP A 529 8.05 -4.91 -19.64
N ASN A 530 8.53 -5.40 -18.50
CA ASN A 530 9.81 -6.09 -18.44
C ASN A 530 9.64 -7.49 -19.06
N ALA A 531 10.30 -7.73 -20.19
CA ALA A 531 10.26 -9.01 -20.88
C ALA A 531 10.83 -10.16 -20.03
N ALA A 532 11.78 -9.89 -19.13
CA ALA A 532 12.36 -10.90 -18.26
C ALA A 532 11.40 -11.32 -17.13
N ASP A 533 10.80 -10.35 -16.45
CA ASP A 533 9.96 -10.58 -15.27
C ASP A 533 8.49 -10.88 -15.63
N LYS A 534 8.11 -10.73 -16.92
CA LYS A 534 6.71 -10.82 -17.38
C LYS A 534 5.75 -9.97 -16.52
N ALA A 535 6.20 -8.77 -16.15
CA ALA A 535 5.46 -7.81 -15.33
C ALA A 535 5.62 -6.39 -15.89
N PRO A 536 4.67 -5.47 -15.63
CA PRO A 536 4.82 -4.07 -16.00
C PRO A 536 6.03 -3.43 -15.30
N LEU A 537 6.65 -2.44 -15.94
CA LEU A 537 7.69 -1.64 -15.32
C LEU A 537 7.13 -0.88 -14.12
N VAL A 538 7.92 -0.78 -13.06
CA VAL A 538 7.54 -0.08 -11.83
C VAL A 538 7.76 1.42 -11.98
N ASP A 539 6.77 2.22 -11.56
CA ASP A 539 6.90 3.67 -11.48
C ASP A 539 6.23 4.24 -10.22
N ASN A 540 7.01 4.33 -9.14
CA ASN A 540 6.55 4.97 -7.91
C ASN A 540 6.41 6.49 -8.06
N ARG A 541 7.22 7.12 -8.92
CA ARG A 541 7.27 8.58 -9.02
C ARG A 541 5.97 9.11 -9.61
N LEU A 542 5.52 8.52 -10.72
CA LEU A 542 4.28 8.92 -11.39
C LEU A 542 3.08 8.68 -10.49
N ALA A 543 3.03 7.54 -9.79
CA ALA A 543 1.98 7.24 -8.82
C ALA A 543 1.91 8.31 -7.71
N LEU A 544 3.05 8.70 -7.13
CA LEU A 544 3.08 9.75 -6.10
C LEU A 544 2.77 11.15 -6.65
N LEU A 545 3.21 11.46 -7.87
CA LEU A 545 2.87 12.70 -8.54
C LEU A 545 1.36 12.80 -8.77
N ALA A 546 0.70 11.69 -9.12
CA ALA A 546 -0.74 11.62 -9.31
C ALA A 546 -1.51 11.81 -7.99
N HIS A 547 -1.05 11.22 -6.88
CA HIS A 547 -1.62 11.51 -5.55
C HIS A 547 -1.49 13.00 -5.19
N GLN A 548 -0.33 13.60 -5.47
CA GLN A 548 -0.12 15.04 -5.28
C GLN A 548 -1.07 15.87 -6.17
N ALA A 549 -1.21 15.52 -7.45
CA ALA A 549 -2.09 16.19 -8.40
C ALA A 549 -3.54 16.18 -7.88
N PHE A 550 -4.01 15.01 -7.50
CA PHE A 550 -5.37 14.78 -7.04
C PHE A 550 -5.69 15.59 -5.78
N TYR A 551 -4.84 15.47 -4.75
CA TYR A 551 -5.02 16.19 -3.49
C TYR A 551 -4.95 17.72 -3.68
N SER A 552 -3.94 18.22 -4.39
CA SER A 552 -3.74 19.66 -4.58
C SER A 552 -4.83 20.29 -5.45
N TYR A 553 -5.34 19.56 -6.45
CA TYR A 553 -6.44 20.03 -7.28
C TYR A 553 -7.72 20.22 -6.48
N TRP A 554 -8.15 19.19 -5.74
CA TRP A 554 -9.37 19.30 -4.94
C TRP A 554 -9.21 20.23 -3.76
N SER A 555 -8.00 20.42 -3.23
CA SER A 555 -7.75 21.46 -2.22
C SER A 555 -7.95 22.87 -2.77
N ALA A 556 -7.57 23.12 -4.03
CA ALA A 556 -7.61 24.45 -4.64
C ALA A 556 -8.93 24.75 -5.38
N ASN A 557 -9.61 23.74 -5.93
CA ASN A 557 -10.76 23.89 -6.83
C ASN A 557 -12.07 23.37 -6.21
N ASN A 558 -12.19 23.34 -4.89
CA ASN A 558 -13.40 22.87 -4.21
C ASN A 558 -14.48 23.95 -4.12
N GLU A 559 -15.66 23.67 -4.66
CA GLU A 559 -16.81 24.55 -4.56
C GLU A 559 -17.46 24.53 -3.18
N THR A 560 -18.20 25.60 -2.87
CA THR A 560 -19.01 25.72 -1.65
C THR A 560 -20.38 26.26 -2.03
N SER A 561 -21.43 25.60 -1.54
CA SER A 561 -22.81 26.02 -1.80
C SER A 561 -23.14 27.31 -1.08
N GLY A 562 -24.26 27.94 -1.45
CA GLY A 562 -24.79 29.09 -0.70
C GLY A 562 -25.09 28.77 0.76
N GLY A 563 -25.34 27.49 1.09
CA GLY A 563 -25.56 26.99 2.45
C GLY A 563 -24.29 26.56 3.20
N GLY A 564 -23.10 26.76 2.62
CA GLY A 564 -21.82 26.40 3.26
C GLY A 564 -21.39 24.94 3.10
N VAL A 565 -22.11 24.12 2.32
CA VAL A 565 -21.73 22.72 2.04
C VAL A 565 -20.59 22.73 1.04
N LYS A 566 -19.45 22.14 1.40
CA LYS A 566 -18.32 21.91 0.47
C LYS A 566 -18.69 20.81 -0.52
N MET A 567 -18.35 20.98 -1.79
CA MET A 567 -18.63 19.97 -2.81
C MET A 567 -17.87 18.67 -2.51
N ILE A 568 -16.55 18.75 -2.29
CA ILE A 568 -15.72 17.61 -1.89
C ILE A 568 -15.42 17.67 -0.40
N ALA A 569 -15.64 16.57 0.32
CA ALA A 569 -15.14 16.36 1.67
C ALA A 569 -13.67 15.93 1.60
N THR A 570 -12.75 16.90 1.46
CA THR A 570 -11.32 16.62 1.23
C THR A 570 -10.63 15.87 2.37
N ASP A 571 -11.20 15.92 3.57
CA ASP A 571 -10.80 15.15 4.76
C ASP A 571 -11.24 13.67 4.73
N LEU A 572 -12.07 13.31 3.75
CA LEU A 572 -12.63 11.98 3.49
C LEU A 572 -12.33 11.54 2.04
N MET A 573 -11.12 11.85 1.55
CA MET A 573 -10.56 11.26 0.33
C MET A 573 -9.54 10.22 0.76
N PHE A 574 -9.93 8.95 0.76
CA PHE A 574 -9.12 7.85 1.28
C PHE A 574 -8.23 7.29 0.18
N ALA A 575 -6.92 7.47 0.33
CA ALA A 575 -5.94 6.90 -0.58
C ALA A 575 -5.87 5.38 -0.37
N TRP A 576 -5.93 4.62 -1.46
CA TRP A 576 -5.63 3.21 -1.48
C TRP A 576 -4.11 3.05 -1.72
N CYS A 577 -3.32 2.50 -0.80
CA CYS A 577 -3.67 2.01 0.54
C CYS A 577 -2.45 1.94 1.49
N TRP A 578 -2.73 1.76 2.79
CA TRP A 578 -1.76 1.42 3.83
C TRP A 578 -1.98 0.01 4.37
N ASP A 579 -0.93 -0.80 4.48
CA ASP A 579 -1.03 -2.16 5.05
C ASP A 579 -0.82 -2.17 6.57
N ALA A 580 -1.66 -2.90 7.30
CA ALA A 580 -1.52 -3.13 8.74
C ALA A 580 -0.41 -4.13 9.08
N ARG A 581 0.10 -4.86 8.08
CA ARG A 581 1.35 -5.62 8.21
C ARG A 581 2.51 -4.63 8.03
N PRO A 582 3.34 -4.39 9.06
CA PRO A 582 4.29 -3.30 9.05
C PRO A 582 5.46 -3.58 8.11
N LEU A 583 6.07 -2.50 7.61
CA LEU A 583 7.32 -2.57 6.87
C LEU A 583 8.48 -2.87 7.86
N PRO A 584 9.47 -3.71 7.51
CA PRO A 584 9.66 -4.37 6.23
C PRO A 584 9.04 -5.78 6.16
N GLU A 585 8.40 -6.27 7.21
CA GLU A 585 7.88 -7.66 7.22
C GLU A 585 6.97 -7.91 6.05
N PHE A 586 5.96 -7.06 5.85
CA PHE A 586 5.31 -6.97 4.56
C PHE A 586 6.04 -5.91 3.72
N PRO A 587 6.52 -6.25 2.51
CA PRO A 587 6.25 -7.48 1.75
C PRO A 587 7.35 -8.56 1.83
N LEU A 588 8.34 -8.49 2.72
CA LEU A 588 9.47 -9.43 2.68
C LEU A 588 9.13 -10.88 3.08
N ARG A 589 8.12 -11.11 3.92
CA ARG A 589 7.73 -12.44 4.41
C ARG A 589 6.73 -13.14 3.48
N MET A 590 7.18 -13.41 2.25
CA MET A 590 6.40 -14.20 1.26
C MET A 590 6.18 -15.66 1.70
N ASP A 591 6.92 -16.14 2.71
CA ASP A 591 6.67 -17.42 3.36
C ASP A 591 5.40 -17.42 4.22
N ILE A 592 4.89 -16.25 4.61
CA ILE A 592 3.64 -16.09 5.36
C ILE A 592 2.51 -15.60 4.44
N TRP A 593 2.79 -14.59 3.62
CA TRP A 593 1.76 -13.88 2.86
C TRP A 593 1.91 -14.10 1.35
N GLY A 594 0.94 -14.79 0.75
CA GLY A 594 0.94 -15.09 -0.68
C GLY A 594 0.73 -13.88 -1.60
N ASP A 595 0.23 -12.76 -1.08
CA ASP A 595 -0.05 -11.52 -1.82
C ASP A 595 1.13 -10.53 -1.82
N ALA A 596 2.21 -10.82 -1.08
CA ALA A 596 3.34 -9.90 -0.93
C ALA A 596 4.03 -9.54 -2.26
N GLY A 597 4.00 -10.44 -3.26
CA GLY A 597 4.49 -10.14 -4.62
C GLY A 597 3.76 -8.97 -5.31
N ASN A 598 2.49 -8.72 -4.95
CA ASN A 598 1.68 -7.65 -5.52
C ASN A 598 2.09 -6.27 -4.98
N TRP A 599 2.73 -6.20 -3.80
CA TRP A 599 3.14 -4.92 -3.20
C TRP A 599 3.95 -4.08 -4.18
N ARG A 600 4.87 -4.68 -4.93
CA ARG A 600 5.77 -3.96 -5.86
C ARG A 600 5.02 -3.20 -6.97
N TYR A 601 3.85 -3.69 -7.38
CA TYR A 601 3.11 -3.19 -8.55
C TYR A 601 1.78 -2.53 -8.20
N GLY A 602 1.20 -2.86 -7.05
CA GLY A 602 -0.10 -2.33 -6.65
C GLY A 602 -0.03 -0.96 -5.97
N HIS A 603 -1.15 -0.60 -5.36
CA HIS A 603 -1.42 0.73 -4.81
C HIS A 603 -0.81 1.01 -3.43
N TRP A 604 -0.25 0.01 -2.75
CA TRP A 604 0.40 0.16 -1.44
C TRP A 604 1.35 1.36 -1.39
N LEU A 605 1.24 2.18 -0.34
CA LEU A 605 2.09 3.35 -0.11
C LEU A 605 3.21 3.08 0.91
N ASN A 606 3.03 2.12 1.82
CA ASN A 606 4.02 1.73 2.84
C ASN A 606 5.37 1.46 2.16
N GLY A 607 6.42 2.16 2.57
CA GLY A 607 7.78 1.95 2.05
C GLY A 607 8.05 2.48 0.63
N LYS A 608 7.05 3.03 -0.08
CA LYS A 608 7.22 3.58 -1.43
C LYS A 608 7.36 5.09 -1.49
N LEU A 609 7.07 5.77 -0.39
CA LEU A 609 7.21 7.22 -0.26
C LEU A 609 8.70 7.61 -0.20
N PRO A 610 9.09 8.82 -0.67
CA PRO A 610 10.47 9.27 -0.62
C PRO A 610 10.97 9.20 0.81
N ALA A 611 12.11 8.55 1.03
CA ALA A 611 12.63 8.26 2.38
C ALA A 611 12.47 9.47 3.32
N LEU A 612 11.84 9.23 4.47
CA LEU A 612 12.01 10.10 5.64
C LEU A 612 13.53 10.21 5.90
N PRO A 613 14.08 11.41 6.21
CA PRO A 613 15.29 11.38 7.03
C PRO A 613 14.94 10.59 8.29
N THR A 614 15.82 9.69 8.68
CA THR A 614 15.73 9.00 9.97
C THR A 614 15.47 10.03 11.07
N PRO A 615 14.59 9.74 12.06
CA PRO A 615 14.52 10.57 13.26
C PRO A 615 15.94 10.74 13.81
N THR A 616 16.24 11.90 14.38
CA THR A 616 17.55 12.20 14.96
C THR A 616 17.93 11.04 15.89
N PRO A 617 19.00 10.28 15.59
CA PRO A 617 19.39 9.17 16.45
C PRO A 617 19.60 9.70 17.86
N SER A 618 19.19 8.92 18.86
CA SER A 618 19.72 9.07 20.22
C SER A 618 21.25 9.22 20.13
N PRO A 619 21.88 10.08 20.94
CA PRO A 619 23.34 10.20 20.93
C PRO A 619 23.95 8.80 21.02
N PRO A 620 24.97 8.49 20.18
CA PRO A 620 25.44 7.12 20.02
C PRO A 620 25.81 6.53 21.38
N PRO A 621 25.36 5.32 21.72
CA PRO A 621 25.82 4.65 22.92
C PRO A 621 27.34 4.55 22.87
N SER A 622 28.02 4.82 23.98
CA SER A 622 29.45 4.53 24.07
C SER A 622 29.62 3.01 23.96
N TYR A 623 30.15 2.55 22.84
CA TYR A 623 30.32 1.12 22.56
C TYR A 623 31.38 0.52 23.49
N GLY A 624 31.11 -0.67 24.03
CA GLY A 624 32.07 -1.45 24.81
C GLY A 624 33.29 -1.92 23.98
N PRO A 625 34.25 -2.62 24.60
CA PRO A 625 35.42 -3.14 23.89
C PRO A 625 35.03 -4.24 22.88
N PHE A 626 35.48 -4.14 21.63
CA PHE A 626 35.33 -5.21 20.64
C PHE A 626 36.43 -6.27 20.80
N ALA A 627 36.08 -7.54 20.61
CA ALA A 627 37.04 -8.63 20.55
C ALA A 627 37.94 -8.51 19.31
N SER A 628 39.12 -9.14 19.34
CA SER A 628 40.01 -9.21 18.17
C SER A 628 39.94 -10.61 17.55
N PHE A 629 39.88 -10.67 16.22
CA PHE A 629 39.94 -11.92 15.47
C PHE A 629 41.20 -12.71 15.86
N PRO A 630 41.09 -14.02 16.11
CA PRO A 630 42.21 -14.80 16.63
C PRO A 630 43.37 -14.86 15.63
N SER A 631 44.60 -14.85 16.16
CA SER A 631 45.79 -15.10 15.34
C SER A 631 45.96 -16.61 15.20
N LEU A 632 45.66 -17.11 14.01
CA LEU A 632 45.69 -18.54 13.70
C LEU A 632 46.83 -18.83 12.73
N LEU A 633 47.57 -19.90 12.99
CA LEU A 633 48.54 -20.45 12.04
C LEU A 633 47.81 -21.18 10.91
N GLY A 634 48.42 -21.27 9.72
CA GLY A 634 47.86 -21.99 8.59
C GLY A 634 46.97 -21.15 7.65
N LEU A 635 46.97 -19.82 7.77
CA LEU A 635 46.38 -18.94 6.75
C LEU A 635 47.04 -19.23 5.39
N GLY A 636 46.23 -19.64 4.43
CA GLY A 636 46.64 -20.00 3.09
C GLY A 636 47.13 -18.81 2.28
N TRP A 637 47.79 -19.11 1.16
CA TRP A 637 48.44 -18.10 0.30
C TRP A 637 47.47 -17.08 -0.30
N SER A 638 46.21 -17.46 -0.54
CA SER A 638 45.22 -16.60 -1.14
C SER A 638 44.31 -15.97 -0.09
N THR A 639 44.33 -14.64 -0.01
CA THR A 639 43.33 -13.83 0.70
C THR A 639 42.67 -12.91 -0.31
N LYS A 640 41.33 -12.82 -0.30
CA LYS A 640 40.59 -11.90 -1.17
C LYS A 640 40.10 -10.71 -0.38
N VAL A 641 40.25 -9.52 -0.94
CA VAL A 641 39.74 -8.27 -0.38
C VAL A 641 39.00 -7.52 -1.48
N THR A 642 37.71 -7.32 -1.30
CA THR A 642 36.81 -6.73 -2.31
C THR A 642 36.23 -5.41 -1.79
N PRO A 643 36.64 -4.24 -2.30
CA PRO A 643 35.99 -2.97 -1.99
C PRO A 643 34.64 -2.83 -2.69
N LYS A 644 33.61 -2.40 -1.96
CA LYS A 644 32.21 -2.32 -2.43
C LYS A 644 31.60 -0.97 -2.07
N PHE A 645 30.97 -0.33 -3.06
CA PHE A 645 30.07 0.80 -2.84
C PHE A 645 28.62 0.37 -3.07
N SER A 646 27.70 0.91 -2.29
CA SER A 646 26.26 0.85 -2.58
C SER A 646 25.84 2.15 -3.21
N THR A 647 25.24 2.07 -4.39
CA THR A 647 24.76 3.21 -5.17
C THR A 647 23.35 2.89 -5.63
N ALA A 648 22.38 3.72 -5.25
CA ALA A 648 21.06 3.69 -5.86
C ALA A 648 21.19 4.13 -7.30
N THR A 649 20.74 3.28 -8.20
CA THR A 649 20.56 3.60 -9.61
C THR A 649 19.08 3.64 -9.89
N LEU A 650 18.57 4.82 -10.21
CA LEU A 650 17.22 4.98 -10.76
C LEU A 650 17.38 5.12 -12.28
N GLU A 651 17.19 4.01 -12.97
CA GLU A 651 17.11 3.99 -14.43
C GLU A 651 15.71 4.44 -14.86
N ARG A 652 15.64 5.26 -15.90
CA ARG A 652 14.39 5.81 -16.41
C ARG A 652 14.16 5.35 -17.83
N ALA A 653 12.89 5.22 -18.22
CA ALA A 653 12.49 4.85 -19.59
C ALA A 653 13.06 5.76 -20.68
N SER A 654 13.43 7.01 -20.34
CA SER A 654 14.13 7.96 -21.24
C SER A 654 15.60 7.62 -21.52
N GLY A 655 16.14 6.53 -20.97
CA GLY A 655 17.57 6.16 -21.06
C GLY A 655 18.48 6.98 -20.13
N LYS A 656 17.93 7.95 -19.38
CA LYS A 656 18.66 8.68 -18.34
C LYS A 656 18.72 7.86 -17.06
N SER A 657 19.81 7.99 -16.32
CA SER A 657 19.91 7.45 -14.96
C SER A 657 20.19 8.55 -13.95
N ALA A 658 19.55 8.48 -12.79
CA ALA A 658 19.97 9.22 -11.62
C ALA A 658 20.70 8.25 -10.69
N ARG A 659 21.89 8.66 -10.24
CA ARG A 659 22.71 7.86 -9.32
C ARG A 659 22.79 8.60 -7.99
N ARG A 660 22.56 7.88 -6.91
CA ARG A 660 22.73 8.40 -5.55
C ARG A 660 23.64 7.43 -4.79
N MET A 661 24.81 7.89 -4.40
CA MET A 661 25.66 7.09 -3.51
C MET A 661 24.93 6.89 -2.18
N HIS A 662 24.83 5.64 -1.71
CA HIS A 662 24.30 5.34 -0.37
C HIS A 662 25.40 5.39 0.68
N MET A 663 26.65 5.21 0.28
CA MET A 663 27.80 5.23 1.17
C MET A 663 28.91 6.10 0.57
N ARG A 664 29.55 6.89 1.44
CA ARG A 664 30.69 7.74 1.09
C ARG A 664 32.01 6.98 1.09
N TRP A 665 32.11 5.94 1.93
CA TRP A 665 33.28 5.09 2.07
C TRP A 665 32.91 3.64 1.70
N PRO A 666 33.83 2.87 1.10
CA PRO A 666 33.55 1.50 0.73
C PRO A 666 33.41 0.60 1.96
N LEU A 667 32.64 -0.47 1.80
CA LEU A 667 32.79 -1.67 2.63
C LEU A 667 33.81 -2.59 1.97
N TYR A 668 34.54 -3.35 2.78
CA TYR A 668 35.44 -4.39 2.29
C TYR A 668 34.89 -5.75 2.68
N GLU A 669 34.69 -6.62 1.69
CA GLU A 669 34.48 -8.05 1.91
C GLU A 669 35.86 -8.73 1.92
N VAL A 670 36.13 -9.54 2.93
CA VAL A 670 37.40 -10.27 3.11
C VAL A 670 37.10 -11.76 3.14
N GLU A 671 37.81 -12.54 2.33
CA GLU A 671 37.75 -14.00 2.36
C GLU A 671 39.11 -14.54 2.78
N LEU A 672 39.15 -15.20 3.95
CA LEU A 672 40.33 -15.88 4.47
C LEU A 672 40.19 -17.39 4.21
N ILE A 673 41.31 -18.04 3.91
CA ILE A 673 41.38 -19.48 3.68
C ILE A 673 42.41 -20.03 4.65
N TYR A 674 42.10 -21.09 5.40
CA TYR A 674 43.07 -21.77 6.27
C TYR A 674 43.33 -23.18 5.73
N ASP A 675 44.56 -23.42 5.31
CA ASP A 675 45.02 -24.70 4.76
C ASP A 675 45.17 -25.77 5.85
N PHE A 676 45.41 -25.36 7.10
CA PHE A 676 45.37 -26.25 8.25
C PHE A 676 45.01 -25.51 9.54
N LEU A 677 44.35 -26.23 10.45
CA LEU A 677 44.00 -25.87 11.82
C LEU A 677 44.20 -27.11 12.68
N ARG A 678 45.01 -27.05 13.75
CA ARG A 678 45.22 -28.20 14.63
C ARG A 678 44.21 -28.20 15.76
N SER A 679 43.70 -29.38 16.06
CA SER A 679 42.74 -29.62 17.14
C SER A 679 43.37 -30.25 18.39
N ASP A 680 44.68 -30.47 18.37
CA ASP A 680 45.42 -31.06 19.49
C ASP A 680 45.43 -30.13 20.72
N SER A 681 45.65 -30.72 21.90
CA SER A 681 45.58 -30.00 23.18
C SER A 681 46.66 -28.93 23.37
N VAL A 682 47.71 -28.92 22.55
CA VAL A 682 48.81 -27.94 22.63
C VAL A 682 48.51 -26.71 21.77
N ASN A 683 48.04 -26.89 20.54
CA ASN A 683 47.87 -25.80 19.57
C ASN A 683 46.45 -25.20 19.56
N GLN A 684 45.41 -26.05 19.61
CA GLN A 684 44.00 -25.67 19.74
C GLN A 684 43.45 -24.60 18.75
N GLU A 685 44.03 -24.44 17.54
CA GLU A 685 43.59 -23.41 16.59
C GLU A 685 42.14 -23.62 16.10
N LEU A 686 41.73 -24.88 15.96
CA LEU A 686 40.33 -25.20 15.62
C LEU A 686 39.37 -24.69 16.69
N GLN A 687 39.67 -24.96 17.96
CA GLN A 687 38.84 -24.56 19.09
C GLN A 687 38.79 -23.03 19.21
N GLN A 688 39.89 -22.34 18.92
CA GLN A 688 39.95 -20.88 18.92
C GLN A 688 39.02 -20.25 17.88
N ILE A 689 39.01 -20.72 16.63
CA ILE A 689 38.14 -20.14 15.59
C ILE A 689 36.67 -20.51 15.80
N MET A 690 36.39 -21.76 16.22
CA MET A 690 35.03 -22.21 16.52
C MET A 690 34.44 -21.42 17.69
N GLY A 691 35.15 -21.35 18.82
CA GLY A 691 34.71 -20.62 19.99
C GLY A 691 34.57 -19.12 19.73
N PHE A 692 35.47 -18.55 18.91
CA PHE A 692 35.35 -17.15 18.50
C PHE A 692 34.07 -16.92 17.67
N PHE A 693 33.78 -17.77 16.68
CA PHE A 693 32.56 -17.69 15.89
C PHE A 693 31.28 -17.82 16.72
N GLU A 694 31.26 -18.76 17.66
CA GLU A 694 30.14 -18.94 18.60
C GLU A 694 29.96 -17.73 19.52
N THR A 695 31.07 -17.16 20.02
CA THR A 695 31.03 -15.94 20.85
C THR A 695 30.50 -14.74 20.07
N MET A 696 30.83 -14.65 18.77
CA MET A 696 30.31 -13.59 17.90
C MET A 696 28.86 -13.83 17.45
N GLN A 697 28.30 -15.02 17.74
CA GLN A 697 26.95 -15.45 17.35
C GLN A 697 26.72 -15.31 15.84
N GLY A 698 27.63 -15.89 15.04
CA GLY A 698 27.58 -15.80 13.58
C GLY A 698 27.81 -14.36 13.10
N GLN A 699 26.88 -13.82 12.33
CA GLN A 699 26.97 -12.47 11.77
C GLN A 699 26.69 -11.35 12.80
N THR A 700 26.33 -11.67 14.04
CA THR A 700 25.71 -10.70 14.96
C THR A 700 26.70 -9.66 15.50
N GLN A 701 27.87 -10.08 16.00
CA GLN A 701 28.78 -9.18 16.72
C GLN A 701 29.99 -8.73 15.86
N PRO A 702 30.38 -7.44 15.90
CA PRO A 702 31.58 -6.97 15.25
C PRO A 702 32.85 -7.19 16.10
N PHE A 703 33.98 -7.29 15.43
CA PHE A 703 35.30 -7.54 16.01
C PHE A 703 36.42 -6.88 15.19
N TRP A 704 37.57 -6.68 15.82
CA TRP A 704 38.76 -6.14 15.17
C TRP A 704 39.46 -7.19 14.31
N LEU A 705 39.77 -6.83 13.08
CA LEU A 705 40.60 -7.59 12.17
C LEU A 705 41.80 -6.73 11.76
N GLN A 706 43.01 -7.27 11.86
CA GLN A 706 44.15 -6.71 11.14
C GLN A 706 44.03 -7.17 9.68
N PRO A 707 43.73 -6.29 8.71
CA PRO A 707 43.51 -6.70 7.35
C PRO A 707 44.79 -7.30 6.75
N PRO A 708 44.79 -8.58 6.30
CA PRO A 708 46.00 -9.24 5.83
C PRO A 708 46.67 -8.46 4.69
N GLY A 709 47.97 -8.16 4.86
CA GLY A 709 48.74 -7.39 3.88
C GLY A 709 48.41 -5.90 3.76
N LEU A 710 47.41 -5.38 4.49
CA LEU A 710 46.94 -4.00 4.39
C LEU A 710 46.91 -3.25 5.75
N ALA A 711 47.42 -3.87 6.81
CA ALA A 711 47.40 -3.33 8.16
C ALA A 711 48.54 -2.35 8.45
N ALA A 712 49.67 -2.42 7.74
CA ALA A 712 50.83 -1.58 8.03
C ALA A 712 50.58 -0.11 7.64
N LEU A 713 50.79 0.80 8.60
CA LEU A 713 50.85 2.24 8.36
C LEU A 713 52.32 2.65 8.38
N GLN A 714 52.82 3.16 7.25
CA GLN A 714 54.19 3.65 7.11
C GLN A 714 54.13 5.09 6.61
N SER A 715 54.54 6.03 7.47
CA SER A 715 54.48 7.47 7.22
C SER A 715 53.13 7.92 6.66
N GLN A 716 52.04 7.32 7.17
CA GLN A 716 50.69 7.60 6.71
C GLN A 716 50.35 9.04 7.11
N LEU A 717 50.08 9.88 6.13
CA LEU A 717 49.65 11.25 6.36
C LEU A 717 48.27 11.25 7.03
N VAL A 718 48.17 11.89 8.18
CA VAL A 718 46.91 12.05 8.93
C VAL A 718 46.39 13.49 8.91
N GLY A 719 47.23 14.46 8.55
CA GLY A 719 46.80 15.83 8.33
C GLY A 719 47.96 16.76 7.99
N VAL A 720 47.64 18.03 7.77
CA VAL A 720 48.62 19.10 7.57
C VAL A 720 48.30 20.20 8.60
N GLY A 721 49.33 20.69 9.27
CA GLY A 721 49.19 21.79 10.22
C GLY A 721 48.67 23.06 9.58
N ASP A 722 47.87 23.81 10.33
CA ASP A 722 47.37 25.14 10.01
C ASP A 722 47.81 26.18 11.07
N GLY A 723 48.62 25.77 12.05
CA GLY A 723 49.04 26.59 13.18
C GLY A 723 48.05 26.64 14.36
N VAL A 724 46.90 25.96 14.29
CA VAL A 724 45.84 26.02 15.31
C VAL A 724 45.30 24.63 15.71
N THR A 725 45.16 23.72 14.75
CA THR A 725 44.57 22.39 14.94
C THR A 725 45.54 21.44 15.63
N THR A 726 45.10 20.83 16.73
CA THR A 726 45.86 19.82 17.48
C THR A 726 45.33 18.40 17.34
N SER A 727 44.08 18.23 16.90
CA SER A 727 43.41 16.94 16.77
C SER A 727 43.22 16.55 15.30
N PHE A 728 43.68 15.37 14.94
CA PHE A 728 43.66 14.84 13.58
C PHE A 728 42.97 13.47 13.57
N GLN A 729 41.94 13.32 12.73
CA GLN A 729 41.28 12.03 12.54
C GLN A 729 42.26 11.06 11.91
N MET A 730 42.44 9.88 12.50
CA MET A 730 43.27 8.85 11.89
C MET A 730 42.62 8.41 10.58
N GLN A 731 43.41 8.38 9.52
CA GLN A 731 42.98 8.06 8.17
C GLN A 731 44.02 7.21 7.46
N ARG A 732 43.57 6.48 6.44
CA ARG A 732 44.41 5.69 5.55
C ARG A 732 44.21 6.16 4.12
N THR A 733 45.31 6.24 3.39
CA THR A 733 45.31 6.54 1.96
C THR A 733 45.69 5.29 1.18
N THR A 734 44.82 4.86 0.27
CA THR A 734 45.06 3.76 -0.67
C THR A 734 44.99 4.32 -2.09
N GLY A 735 46.14 4.48 -2.74
CA GLY A 735 46.22 5.17 -4.03
C GLY A 735 45.74 6.62 -3.90
N ALA A 736 44.74 7.01 -4.69
CA ALA A 736 44.15 8.36 -4.65
C ALA A 736 42.98 8.51 -3.66
N PHE A 737 42.54 7.44 -3.00
CA PHE A 737 41.39 7.45 -2.10
C PHE A 737 41.84 7.49 -0.64
N THR A 738 41.27 8.39 0.15
CA THR A 738 41.54 8.50 1.59
C THR A 738 40.25 8.26 2.36
N GLU A 739 40.31 7.38 3.36
CA GLU A 739 39.20 7.08 4.26
C GLU A 739 39.62 7.15 5.73
N PRO A 740 38.68 7.43 6.64
CA PRO A 740 38.94 7.34 8.08
C PRO A 740 39.20 5.89 8.52
N LEU A 741 40.18 5.70 9.41
CA LEU A 741 40.52 4.39 9.98
C LEU A 741 39.48 3.96 11.01
N ALA A 742 39.04 2.71 10.94
CA ALA A 742 38.11 2.15 11.92
C ALA A 742 38.76 1.98 13.30
N GLY A 743 40.02 1.54 13.35
CA GLY A 743 40.78 1.40 14.58
C GLY A 743 42.29 1.32 14.32
N VAL A 744 43.07 1.34 15.39
CA VAL A 744 44.54 1.22 15.35
C VAL A 744 44.98 0.32 16.49
N ALA A 745 45.71 -0.75 16.18
CA ALA A 745 46.23 -1.69 17.18
C ALA A 745 47.43 -1.11 17.94
N SER A 746 48.27 -0.34 17.24
CA SER A 746 49.40 0.37 17.83
C SER A 746 49.84 1.54 16.95
N VAL A 747 50.38 2.58 17.58
CA VAL A 747 51.11 3.67 16.92
C VAL A 747 52.55 3.59 17.40
N SER A 748 53.47 3.30 16.49
CA SER A 748 54.89 3.15 16.82
C SER A 748 55.65 4.48 16.76
N ALA A 749 55.18 5.43 15.95
CA ALA A 749 55.75 6.77 15.90
C ALA A 749 54.78 7.79 15.28
N VAL A 750 54.87 9.04 15.72
CA VAL A 750 54.20 10.21 15.13
C VAL A 750 55.26 11.20 14.70
N ARG A 751 55.17 11.73 13.48
CA ARG A 751 56.11 12.71 12.91
C ARG A 751 55.40 13.98 12.52
N VAL A 752 56.02 15.12 12.83
CA VAL A 752 55.62 16.44 12.32
C VAL A 752 56.76 16.95 11.46
N ASN A 753 56.46 17.27 10.19
CA ASN A 753 57.44 17.69 9.20
C ASN A 753 58.65 16.75 9.10
N GLY A 754 58.39 15.44 9.13
CA GLY A 754 59.41 14.39 9.07
C GLY A 754 60.17 14.11 10.37
N SER A 755 60.04 14.97 11.40
CA SER A 755 60.71 14.79 12.70
C SER A 755 59.83 14.03 13.69
N PRO A 756 60.32 12.97 14.36
CA PRO A 756 59.54 12.20 15.32
C PRO A 756 59.23 13.01 16.58
N LEU A 757 57.98 12.93 17.05
CA LEU A 757 57.57 13.49 18.33
C LEU A 757 57.86 12.52 19.48
N PRO A 758 58.28 13.01 20.65
CA PRO A 758 58.43 12.18 21.84
C PRO A 758 57.08 11.60 22.29
N ALA A 759 57.09 10.50 23.03
CA ALA A 759 55.88 9.78 23.45
C ALA A 759 54.88 10.61 24.27
N GLY A 760 55.32 11.69 24.94
CA GLY A 760 54.44 12.62 25.65
C GLY A 760 53.90 13.80 24.81
N GLY A 761 54.32 13.89 23.54
CA GLY A 761 53.93 14.97 22.62
C GLY A 761 52.60 14.72 21.89
N TRP A 762 51.97 13.57 22.12
CA TRP A 762 50.72 13.18 21.48
C TRP A 762 49.96 12.15 22.32
N THR A 763 48.66 12.03 22.05
CA THR A 763 47.77 11.01 22.61
C THR A 763 46.87 10.47 21.50
N LEU A 764 46.37 9.25 21.66
CA LEU A 764 45.44 8.63 20.72
C LEU A 764 44.16 8.27 21.48
N SER A 765 43.00 8.66 20.96
CA SER A 765 41.73 8.23 21.54
C SER A 765 41.53 6.72 21.36
N ALA A 766 40.94 6.07 22.36
CA ALA A 766 40.60 4.66 22.28
C ALA A 766 39.30 4.43 21.47
N GLY A 767 39.16 3.24 20.89
CA GLY A 767 37.92 2.80 20.25
C GLY A 767 37.83 3.06 18.75
N TYR A 768 36.59 3.08 18.25
CA TYR A 768 36.29 3.23 16.82
C TYR A 768 36.55 4.66 16.37
N GLN A 769 37.19 4.83 15.20
CA GLN A 769 37.58 6.12 14.62
C GLN A 769 38.55 6.93 15.52
N PRO A 770 39.75 6.40 15.82
CA PRO A 770 40.66 7.04 16.75
C PRO A 770 41.14 8.40 16.24
N VAL A 771 41.27 9.36 17.16
CA VAL A 771 41.76 10.71 16.92
C VAL A 771 43.14 10.85 17.55
N LEU A 772 44.11 11.29 16.76
CA LEU A 772 45.43 11.66 17.22
C LEU A 772 45.40 13.12 17.70
N THR A 773 45.70 13.35 18.98
CA THR A 773 45.78 14.70 19.55
C THR A 773 47.22 15.01 19.92
N LEU A 774 47.78 16.03 19.29
CA LEU A 774 49.12 16.54 19.57
C LEU A 774 49.10 17.53 20.73
N SER A 775 50.19 17.59 21.49
CA SER A 775 50.31 18.51 22.64
C SER A 775 50.45 19.99 22.23
N ALA A 776 50.80 20.26 20.97
CA ALA A 776 50.91 21.60 20.39
C ALA A 776 50.49 21.58 18.91
N PRO A 777 49.90 22.68 18.38
CA PRO A 777 49.48 22.75 17.00
C PRO A 777 50.69 22.76 16.06
N PRO A 778 50.73 21.91 15.02
CA PRO A 778 51.78 21.95 14.02
C PRO A 778 51.73 23.26 13.23
N ALA A 779 52.91 23.79 12.87
CA ALA A 779 53.01 24.99 12.05
C ALA A 779 52.26 24.83 10.72
N SER A 780 51.75 25.94 10.18
CA SER A 780 51.03 25.93 8.89
C SER A 780 51.88 25.28 7.78
N GLY A 781 51.32 24.28 7.10
CA GLY A 781 51.99 23.51 6.04
C GLY A 781 52.84 22.32 6.52
N ALA A 782 52.98 22.10 7.83
CA ALA A 782 53.74 20.96 8.35
C ALA A 782 52.93 19.65 8.27
N PRO A 783 53.38 18.62 7.53
CA PRO A 783 52.65 17.35 7.46
C PRO A 783 52.76 16.58 8.79
N VAL A 784 51.64 16.00 9.21
CA VAL A 784 51.55 15.09 10.36
C VAL A 784 51.40 13.68 9.84
N ALA A 785 52.36 12.80 10.16
CA ALA A 785 52.40 11.43 9.68
C ALA A 785 52.55 10.42 10.82
N VAL A 786 52.01 9.21 10.64
CA VAL A 786 52.02 8.15 11.65
C VAL A 786 52.57 6.83 11.09
N ASP A 787 53.32 6.12 11.92
CA ASP A 787 53.67 4.71 11.74
C ASP A 787 52.87 3.87 12.74
N GLY A 788 52.37 2.71 12.32
CA GLY A 788 51.54 1.88 13.19
C GLY A 788 50.86 0.72 12.48
N VAL A 789 49.84 0.16 13.13
CA VAL A 789 49.06 -0.98 12.63
C VAL A 789 47.57 -0.64 12.65
N ALA A 790 46.95 -0.56 11.47
CA ALA A 790 45.54 -0.32 11.29
C ALA A 790 44.69 -1.56 11.63
N LEU A 791 43.49 -1.29 12.14
CA LEU A 791 42.43 -2.28 12.35
C LEU A 791 41.22 -1.95 11.49
N TRP A 792 40.59 -2.99 10.97
CA TRP A 792 39.25 -2.95 10.42
C TRP A 792 38.28 -3.49 11.46
N LEU A 793 37.12 -2.86 11.58
CA LEU A 793 36.00 -3.44 12.31
C LEU A 793 35.23 -4.33 11.32
N CYS A 794 35.12 -5.61 11.61
CA CYS A 794 34.49 -6.61 10.74
C CYS A 794 33.45 -7.40 11.51
N ARG A 795 32.59 -8.12 10.79
CA ARG A 795 31.78 -9.22 11.30
C ARG A 795 31.89 -10.41 10.35
N PHE A 796 31.47 -11.60 10.78
CA PHE A 796 31.24 -12.69 9.83
C PHE A 796 30.16 -12.29 8.82
N ALA A 797 30.31 -12.73 7.58
CA ALA A 797 29.36 -12.49 6.49
C ALA A 797 28.35 -13.63 6.31
N GLU A 798 28.54 -14.74 7.03
CA GLU A 798 27.69 -15.94 7.00
C GLU A 798 27.44 -16.43 8.44
N ASP A 799 26.28 -17.07 8.67
CA ASP A 799 25.90 -17.65 9.98
C ASP A 799 26.34 -19.10 10.15
N ALA A 800 27.19 -19.60 9.25
CA ALA A 800 27.79 -20.92 9.36
C ALA A 800 29.30 -20.87 9.04
N LEU A 801 30.07 -21.71 9.74
CA LEU A 801 31.44 -22.06 9.36
C LEU A 801 31.48 -23.53 8.94
N VAL A 802 32.05 -23.80 7.77
CA VAL A 802 32.21 -25.16 7.25
C VAL A 802 33.63 -25.63 7.51
N LEU A 803 33.80 -26.56 8.43
CA LEU A 803 35.09 -27.12 8.84
C LEU A 803 35.24 -28.54 8.29
N GLU A 804 36.35 -28.83 7.63
CA GLU A 804 36.62 -30.15 7.06
C GLU A 804 37.83 -30.78 7.75
N GLN A 805 37.67 -32.01 8.26
CA GLN A 805 38.80 -32.78 8.79
C GLN A 805 39.47 -33.57 7.67
N PHE A 806 40.61 -33.10 7.17
CA PHE A 806 41.33 -33.77 6.08
C PHE A 806 42.39 -34.77 6.58
N ALA A 807 42.82 -34.68 7.84
CA ALA A 807 43.69 -35.66 8.49
C ALA A 807 43.47 -35.73 10.00
N TYR A 808 44.03 -36.76 10.67
CA TYR A 808 43.89 -36.90 12.11
C TYR A 808 44.40 -35.64 12.83
N GLN A 809 43.52 -35.02 13.62
CA GLN A 809 43.71 -33.75 14.32
C GLN A 809 43.97 -32.50 13.45
N LEU A 810 43.90 -32.60 12.12
CA LEU A 810 44.09 -31.49 11.18
C LEU A 810 42.81 -31.20 10.41
N PHE A 811 42.39 -29.95 10.46
CA PHE A 811 41.20 -29.44 9.79
C PHE A 811 41.58 -28.36 8.80
N GLU A 812 40.79 -28.15 7.78
CA GLU A 812 40.89 -27.02 6.88
C GLU A 812 39.60 -26.21 6.90
N LEU A 813 39.72 -24.92 6.57
CA LEU A 813 38.62 -23.98 6.51
C LEU A 813 38.74 -23.19 5.21
N LYS A 814 38.07 -23.69 4.18
CA LYS A 814 38.22 -23.21 2.79
C LYS A 814 37.72 -21.79 2.56
N SER A 815 36.86 -21.27 3.42
CA SER A 815 36.32 -19.92 3.30
C SER A 815 35.86 -19.40 4.66
N VAL A 816 36.44 -18.29 5.10
CA VAL A 816 35.93 -17.44 6.18
C VAL A 816 35.62 -16.09 5.56
N LYS A 817 34.34 -15.84 5.32
CA LYS A 817 33.89 -14.57 4.75
C LYS A 817 33.59 -13.58 5.86
N LEU A 818 34.24 -12.44 5.78
CA LEU A 818 34.10 -11.31 6.69
C LEU A 818 33.67 -10.09 5.89
N ILE A 819 32.94 -9.17 6.52
CA ILE A 819 32.62 -7.88 5.92
C ILE A 819 32.90 -6.78 6.94
N THR A 820 33.50 -5.68 6.48
CA THR A 820 33.71 -4.52 7.35
C THR A 820 32.39 -3.91 7.78
N VAL A 821 32.31 -3.50 9.03
CA VAL A 821 31.20 -2.72 9.58
C VAL A 821 31.65 -1.28 9.72
N LYS A 822 30.78 -0.34 9.37
CA LYS A 822 30.97 1.08 9.67
C LYS A 822 29.86 1.48 10.64
N LEU A 823 30.24 1.81 11.87
CA LEU A 823 29.33 2.26 12.94
C LEU A 823 28.99 3.74 12.79
#